data_AF-A0A7C5J779-F1
#
_entry.id   AF-A0A7C5J779-F1
#
_cell.length_a   1.000
_cell.length_b   1.000
_cell.length_c   1.000
_cell.angle_alpha   90.00
_cell.angle_beta   90.00
_cell.angle_gamma   90.00
#
_symmetry.space_group_name_H-M   'P 1'
#
loop_
_entity.id
_entity.type
_entity.pdbx_description
1 polymer ?
#
loop_
_entity_poly.entity_id
_entity_poly.type
_entity_poly.pdbx_seq_one_letter_code
_entity_poly.pdbx_strand_id
1 'polypeptide(L)'
;GHAIGTPAYMSPEQARGDIHQIDERSDVWGLGAMLFELLTGRPPHTGDKAIDVLHKVLDERPPRVLDVQPDAPRELAAIADRALLRDPSSRYPGAEALAAEIRAYQAGTQVHAYDYSGFETLRRFVSRHRAASVAVVSISLAILAATLVSYWRYSAERDAGLITESRRQQAVERRDEAEAEVLQMRQAFASALLDRAEASLRASDPAAASIYAAGALVYDPDNPASPVYDPESRDPARLGRDRQRVSRAFSLSLDAEDARRFVFVRRVAGSSSDGSLSPSGRRIVFPAGRRLIVEEVGSGERRSLDVRAQRVLTFVGEDRVVLSGAAAGVYALDDGARLHELPAESFSAATLELPDSTRLAVVLDDGTAIVLDGETYDELGRVQTAAAEAAGVAWTTPETLMLGGHGLSAVELWDWPAARMRWVVHLPAAAHVIAGSESGAWAALGQVDPLVSVFGPPSEQASHRIVTSGEVSGLAWLRDGLLAAAEGLDRVVIRNVERDTVTDTLHVPSSTEQRVVSAGGVLAVLPARDSAHVVAGSLFRFERHRQRRSRPLPTSVNDVCVDTRRRRILAATLRTIESFPTTTRGLGERETLVTLPPETGHPRRMAVARDGAVAVVTDLGALLLVQNGVVETLIEPSGRVRCALGLAFGRRGDRIFVGSADGSVRRWWRSRGRLGAPVLGHEGAVCGLSIAPSGLAIASSSVDGTLRIWDAGSGALERTVERDDALSDVAFAPDGERLALADGRGLVSIVRRGDGGNDAQFQAHEGWIERVQWSPDGLSLVTAGADHMIRYGSADGERITRILRTKGPPRSVAVSPRGNYLYFHDGRTVVRLGASPAVDSRDPEALLRVAERRAGLRLRGLELVPTP
;
A
#
# COMPACT_ATOMS: atom_id res chain seq x y z
N GLY A 1 109.46 -11.55 -83.34
CA GLY A 1 108.89 -11.80 -82.02
C GLY A 1 108.07 -13.07 -82.09
N HIS A 2 108.41 -14.07 -81.29
CA HIS A 2 107.55 -15.24 -81.13
C HIS A 2 106.39 -14.82 -80.24
N ALA A 3 105.19 -14.73 -80.81
CA ALA A 3 103.97 -14.67 -80.04
C ALA A 3 103.81 -16.04 -79.33
N ILE A 4 104.17 -16.12 -78.06
CA ILE A 4 104.02 -17.34 -77.26
C ILE A 4 102.61 -17.30 -76.67
N GLY A 5 101.71 -18.11 -77.22
CA GLY A 5 100.37 -18.34 -76.68
C GLY A 5 99.34 -18.65 -77.77
N THR A 6 98.23 -19.28 -77.39
CA THR A 6 97.10 -19.51 -78.28
C THR A 6 96.27 -18.23 -78.35
N PRO A 7 96.12 -17.56 -79.52
CA PRO A 7 95.49 -16.24 -79.63
C PRO A 7 94.11 -16.10 -78.97
N ALA A 8 93.32 -17.17 -78.94
CA ALA A 8 91.97 -17.17 -78.38
C ALA A 8 91.90 -17.04 -76.85
N TYR A 9 93.01 -17.28 -76.14
CA TYR A 9 93.10 -17.18 -74.67
C TYR A 9 94.05 -16.07 -74.22
N MET A 10 94.65 -15.34 -75.17
CA MET A 10 95.50 -14.19 -74.83
C MET A 10 94.64 -13.08 -74.25
N SER A 11 95.15 -12.47 -73.19
CA SER A 11 94.62 -11.21 -72.69
C SER A 11 94.91 -10.06 -73.67
N PRO A 12 94.12 -8.98 -73.66
CA PRO A 12 94.36 -7.81 -74.51
C PRO A 12 95.77 -7.21 -74.35
N GLU A 13 96.33 -7.22 -73.14
CA GLU A 13 97.69 -6.76 -72.85
C GLU A 13 98.77 -7.68 -73.44
N GLN A 14 98.58 -9.01 -73.40
CA GLN A 14 99.45 -9.98 -74.06
C GLN A 14 99.39 -9.85 -75.58
N ALA A 15 98.19 -9.63 -76.15
CA ALA A 15 98.00 -9.46 -77.59
C ALA A 15 98.63 -8.16 -78.14
N ARG A 16 98.75 -7.09 -77.32
CA ARG A 16 99.46 -5.85 -77.68
C ARG A 16 100.98 -5.98 -77.58
N GLY A 17 101.48 -6.96 -76.83
CA GLY A 17 102.89 -7.10 -76.51
C GLY A 17 103.40 -6.06 -75.50
N ASP A 18 102.52 -5.55 -74.63
CA ASP A 18 102.90 -4.57 -73.60
C ASP A 18 103.42 -5.29 -72.34
N ILE A 19 104.72 -5.61 -72.35
CA ILE A 19 105.38 -6.45 -71.35
C ILE A 19 105.22 -5.91 -69.91
N HIS A 20 105.05 -4.58 -69.75
CA HIS A 20 104.95 -3.95 -68.44
C HIS A 20 103.55 -4.04 -67.80
N GLN A 21 102.53 -4.43 -68.57
CA GLN A 21 101.15 -4.59 -68.09
C GLN A 21 100.75 -6.05 -67.88
N ILE A 22 101.64 -7.01 -68.16
CA ILE A 22 101.39 -8.43 -67.95
C ILE A 22 101.65 -8.77 -66.48
N ASP A 23 100.60 -9.12 -65.75
CA ASP A 23 100.64 -9.55 -64.35
C ASP A 23 99.72 -10.76 -64.12
N GLU A 24 99.50 -11.17 -62.86
CA GLU A 24 98.63 -12.31 -62.52
C GLU A 24 97.20 -12.18 -63.08
N ARG A 25 96.73 -10.96 -63.38
CA ARG A 25 95.38 -10.71 -63.92
C ARG A 25 95.31 -11.00 -65.42
N SER A 26 96.45 -11.02 -66.10
CA SER A 26 96.56 -11.56 -67.46
C SER A 26 96.36 -13.08 -67.47
N ASP A 27 96.83 -13.79 -66.45
CA ASP A 27 96.59 -15.23 -66.29
C ASP A 27 95.13 -15.52 -65.89
N VAL A 28 94.52 -14.66 -65.07
CA VAL A 28 93.07 -14.71 -64.75
C VAL A 28 92.21 -14.62 -66.01
N TRP A 29 92.61 -13.83 -67.01
CA TRP A 29 91.91 -13.79 -68.30
C TRP A 29 91.99 -15.12 -69.04
N GLY A 30 93.17 -15.74 -69.09
CA GLY A 30 93.34 -17.07 -69.68
C GLY A 30 92.48 -18.13 -69.00
N LEU A 31 92.45 -18.12 -67.65
CA LEU A 31 91.57 -18.99 -66.85
C LEU A 31 90.08 -18.69 -67.08
N GLY A 32 89.72 -17.42 -67.22
CA GLY A 32 88.38 -16.97 -67.57
C GLY A 32 87.95 -17.44 -68.95
N ALA A 33 88.85 -17.40 -69.94
CA ALA A 33 88.60 -17.88 -71.30
C ALA A 33 88.42 -19.41 -71.34
N MET A 34 89.19 -20.16 -70.54
CA MET A 34 88.97 -21.60 -70.36
C MET A 34 87.64 -21.90 -69.68
N LEU A 35 87.28 -21.16 -68.63
CA LEU A 35 85.98 -21.33 -67.96
C LEU A 35 84.82 -20.97 -68.90
N PHE A 36 84.95 -19.90 -69.69
CA PHE A 36 84.00 -19.51 -70.71
C PHE A 36 83.80 -20.62 -71.74
N GLU A 37 84.88 -21.23 -72.22
CA GLU A 37 84.81 -22.34 -73.17
C GLU A 37 84.18 -23.59 -72.55
N LEU A 38 84.51 -23.93 -71.30
CA LEU A 38 83.87 -25.05 -70.60
C LEU A 38 82.36 -24.86 -70.45
N LEU A 39 81.90 -23.62 -70.29
CA LEU A 39 80.48 -23.29 -70.13
C LEU A 39 79.73 -23.16 -71.46
N THR A 40 80.40 -22.74 -72.53
CA THR A 40 79.76 -22.41 -73.82
C THR A 40 80.13 -23.33 -74.98
N GLY A 41 81.14 -24.19 -74.81
CA GLY A 41 81.67 -25.11 -75.83
C GLY A 41 82.57 -24.45 -76.88
N ARG A 42 82.88 -23.15 -76.78
CA ARG A 42 83.77 -22.43 -77.70
C ARG A 42 84.56 -21.31 -76.98
N PRO A 43 85.74 -20.92 -77.46
CA PRO A 43 86.48 -19.81 -76.84
C PRO A 43 85.77 -18.47 -77.07
N PRO A 44 86.07 -17.43 -76.26
CA PRO A 44 85.39 -16.13 -76.31
C PRO A 44 85.45 -15.45 -77.67
N HIS A 45 86.58 -15.57 -78.38
CA HIS A 45 86.76 -15.03 -79.73
C HIS A 45 87.17 -16.15 -80.69
N THR A 46 86.51 -16.23 -81.84
CA THR A 46 86.78 -17.20 -82.91
C THR A 46 87.03 -16.49 -84.25
N GLY A 47 87.84 -17.10 -85.11
CA GLY A 47 88.19 -16.58 -86.44
C GLY A 47 88.97 -17.62 -87.25
N ASP A 48 88.97 -17.46 -88.58
CA ASP A 48 89.57 -18.44 -89.50
C ASP A 48 91.10 -18.42 -89.48
N LYS A 49 91.71 -17.27 -89.16
CA LYS A 49 93.16 -17.11 -88.99
C LYS A 49 93.49 -16.56 -87.60
N ALA A 50 94.68 -16.92 -87.11
CA ALA A 50 95.21 -16.46 -85.83
C ALA A 50 95.23 -14.92 -85.70
N ILE A 51 95.52 -14.20 -86.80
CA ILE A 51 95.54 -12.73 -86.81
C ILE A 51 94.14 -12.12 -86.64
N ASP A 52 93.10 -12.78 -87.16
CA ASP A 52 91.72 -12.33 -87.04
C ASP A 52 91.25 -12.42 -85.58
N VAL A 53 91.64 -13.49 -84.88
CA VAL A 53 91.36 -13.66 -83.44
C VAL A 53 92.10 -12.61 -82.61
N LEU A 54 93.36 -12.30 -82.93
CA LEU A 54 94.12 -11.25 -82.25
C LEU A 54 93.46 -9.87 -82.39
N HIS A 55 93.02 -9.49 -83.59
CA HIS A 55 92.29 -8.23 -83.78
C HIS A 55 91.00 -8.20 -82.94
N LYS A 56 90.24 -9.31 -82.87
CA LYS A 56 89.04 -9.38 -82.03
C LYS A 56 89.35 -9.24 -80.54
N VAL A 57 90.42 -9.87 -80.03
CA VAL A 57 90.85 -9.72 -78.63
C VAL A 57 91.26 -8.26 -78.32
N LEU A 58 91.82 -7.54 -79.31
CA LEU A 58 92.25 -6.15 -79.16
C LEU A 58 91.12 -5.13 -79.27
N ASP A 59 90.10 -5.39 -80.08
CA ASP A 59 89.12 -4.36 -80.44
C ASP A 59 87.70 -4.70 -79.95
N GLU A 60 87.32 -5.97 -79.88
CA GLU A 60 85.98 -6.41 -79.48
C GLU A 60 85.91 -6.73 -77.98
N ARG A 61 84.69 -6.67 -77.43
CA ARG A 61 84.42 -7.17 -76.07
C ARG A 61 84.05 -8.65 -76.17
N PRO A 62 84.52 -9.51 -75.24
CA PRO A 62 84.08 -10.90 -75.22
C PRO A 62 82.56 -10.95 -75.00
N PRO A 63 81.83 -11.86 -75.68
CA PRO A 63 80.41 -12.05 -75.42
C PRO A 63 80.21 -12.57 -73.99
N ARG A 64 79.04 -12.31 -73.39
CA ARG A 64 78.72 -12.87 -72.08
C ARG A 64 78.39 -14.35 -72.20
N VAL A 65 78.74 -15.14 -71.19
CA VAL A 65 78.46 -16.59 -71.18
C VAL A 65 76.98 -16.88 -71.41
N LEU A 66 76.08 -16.16 -70.73
CA LEU A 66 74.63 -16.38 -70.84
C LEU A 66 74.03 -15.94 -72.18
N ASP A 67 74.71 -15.06 -72.92
CA ASP A 67 74.27 -14.66 -74.27
C ASP A 67 74.58 -15.77 -75.30
N VAL A 68 75.60 -16.59 -75.02
CA VAL A 68 76.03 -17.70 -75.89
C VAL A 68 75.38 -19.02 -75.49
N GLN A 69 75.31 -19.31 -74.19
CA GLN A 69 74.67 -20.50 -73.64
C GLN A 69 73.73 -20.10 -72.49
N PRO A 70 72.43 -19.86 -72.78
CA PRO A 70 71.46 -19.40 -71.78
C PRO A 70 71.25 -20.35 -70.61
N ASP A 71 71.49 -21.65 -70.81
CA ASP A 71 71.32 -22.71 -69.80
C ASP A 71 72.54 -22.87 -68.87
N ALA A 72 73.61 -22.10 -69.07
CA ALA A 72 74.80 -22.19 -68.22
C ALA A 72 74.47 -21.74 -66.77
N PRO A 73 75.09 -22.36 -65.73
CA PRO A 73 74.88 -21.94 -64.35
C PRO A 73 75.22 -20.47 -64.17
N ARG A 74 74.21 -19.66 -63.81
CA ARG A 74 74.31 -18.19 -63.79
C ARG A 74 75.44 -17.66 -62.89
N GLU A 75 75.72 -18.35 -61.79
CA GLU A 75 76.78 -18.01 -60.85
C GLU A 75 78.17 -18.24 -61.47
N LEU A 76 78.40 -19.39 -62.13
CA LEU A 76 79.66 -19.67 -62.84
C LEU A 76 79.83 -18.78 -64.08
N ALA A 77 78.74 -18.49 -64.78
CA ALA A 77 78.72 -17.56 -65.91
C ALA A 77 79.16 -16.16 -65.49
N ALA A 78 78.68 -15.66 -64.34
CA ALA A 78 79.10 -14.37 -63.80
C ALA A 78 80.57 -14.35 -63.36
N ILE A 79 81.08 -15.46 -62.82
CA ILE A 79 82.52 -15.60 -62.49
C ILE A 79 83.37 -15.50 -63.77
N ALA A 80 82.98 -16.22 -64.83
CA ALA A 80 83.67 -16.21 -66.12
C ALA A 80 83.62 -14.83 -66.80
N ASP A 81 82.45 -14.19 -66.83
CA ASP A 81 82.26 -12.84 -67.38
C ASP A 81 83.16 -11.81 -66.67
N ARG A 82 83.29 -11.90 -65.34
CA ARG A 82 84.13 -10.98 -64.55
C ARG A 82 85.63 -11.20 -64.80
N ALA A 83 86.06 -12.44 -65.00
CA ALA A 83 87.44 -12.77 -65.34
C ALA A 83 87.84 -12.24 -66.74
N LEU A 84 86.87 -12.09 -67.65
CA LEU A 84 87.03 -11.62 -69.03
C LEU A 84 86.77 -10.11 -69.21
N LEU A 85 86.82 -9.32 -68.13
CA LEU A 85 86.72 -7.86 -68.24
C LEU A 85 87.99 -7.26 -68.85
N ARG A 86 87.85 -6.39 -69.86
CA ARG A 86 89.01 -5.87 -70.61
C ARG A 86 90.00 -5.08 -69.75
N ASP A 87 89.50 -4.31 -68.78
CA ASP A 87 90.33 -3.61 -67.81
C ASP A 87 90.86 -4.60 -66.74
N PRO A 88 92.19 -4.80 -66.63
CA PRO A 88 92.76 -5.70 -65.64
C PRO A 88 92.35 -5.36 -64.21
N SER A 89 92.15 -4.07 -63.87
CA SER A 89 91.81 -3.65 -62.51
C SER A 89 90.42 -4.10 -62.05
N SER A 90 89.54 -4.39 -63.01
CA SER A 90 88.18 -4.88 -62.78
C SER A 90 88.07 -6.41 -62.72
N ARG A 91 89.13 -7.14 -63.08
CA ARG A 91 89.23 -8.61 -62.98
C ARG A 91 89.48 -9.04 -61.53
N TYR A 92 89.54 -10.35 -61.30
CA TYR A 92 90.02 -10.85 -60.02
C TYR A 92 91.49 -10.48 -59.80
N PRO A 93 91.88 -10.13 -58.57
CA PRO A 93 93.25 -9.67 -58.28
C PRO A 93 94.32 -10.74 -58.55
N GLY A 94 93.94 -12.03 -58.57
CA GLY A 94 94.81 -13.16 -58.92
C GLY A 94 94.01 -14.47 -58.97
N ALA A 95 94.69 -15.58 -59.31
CA ALA A 95 94.05 -16.88 -59.50
C ALA A 95 93.42 -17.46 -58.22
N GLU A 96 93.95 -17.12 -57.03
CA GLU A 96 93.40 -17.57 -55.75
C GLU A 96 92.01 -16.99 -55.47
N ALA A 97 91.78 -15.72 -55.81
CA ALA A 97 90.48 -15.06 -55.66
C ALA A 97 89.44 -15.65 -56.63
N LEU A 98 89.83 -15.94 -57.86
CA LEU A 98 88.99 -16.66 -58.83
C LEU A 98 88.63 -18.07 -58.31
N ALA A 99 89.60 -18.80 -57.77
CA ALA A 99 89.38 -20.13 -57.21
C ALA A 99 88.51 -20.12 -55.94
N ALA A 100 88.56 -19.06 -55.13
CA ALA A 100 87.70 -18.89 -53.96
C ALA A 100 86.22 -18.76 -54.36
N GLU A 101 85.92 -18.02 -55.42
CA GLU A 101 84.56 -17.86 -55.97
C GLU A 101 84.01 -19.17 -56.55
N ILE A 102 84.85 -19.94 -57.26
CA ILE A 102 84.47 -21.27 -57.76
C ILE A 102 84.21 -22.24 -56.60
N ARG A 103 85.02 -22.18 -55.53
CA ARG A 103 84.77 -22.95 -54.30
C ARG A 103 83.49 -22.52 -53.59
N ALA A 104 83.18 -21.22 -53.58
CA ALA A 104 81.95 -20.69 -53.01
C ALA A 104 80.71 -21.22 -53.75
N TYR A 105 80.78 -21.31 -55.08
CA TYR A 105 79.76 -21.98 -55.91
C TYR A 105 79.60 -23.46 -55.54
N GLN A 106 80.71 -24.22 -55.48
CA GLN A 106 80.67 -25.66 -55.15
C GLN A 106 80.11 -25.94 -53.75
N ALA A 107 80.37 -25.06 -52.78
CA ALA A 107 79.86 -25.16 -51.42
C ALA A 107 78.38 -24.70 -51.29
N GLY A 108 77.76 -24.21 -52.37
CA GLY A 108 76.40 -23.65 -52.35
C GLY A 108 76.29 -22.36 -51.53
N THR A 109 77.40 -21.64 -51.35
CA THR A 109 77.47 -20.36 -50.66
C THR A 109 77.34 -19.20 -51.64
N GLN A 110 77.34 -17.96 -51.15
CA GLN A 110 77.14 -16.78 -51.99
C GLN A 110 78.40 -16.50 -52.82
N VAL A 111 78.23 -16.41 -54.15
CA VAL A 111 79.28 -15.99 -55.10
C VAL A 111 79.21 -14.47 -55.25
N HIS A 112 80.29 -13.74 -55.00
CA HIS A 112 80.26 -12.27 -55.03
C HIS A 112 80.20 -11.70 -56.44
N ALA A 113 80.55 -12.48 -57.46
CA ALA A 113 80.37 -12.10 -58.85
C ALA A 113 78.91 -12.09 -59.32
N TYR A 114 77.97 -12.68 -58.56
CA TYR A 114 76.55 -12.78 -58.92
C TYR A 114 75.66 -11.98 -57.97
N ASP A 115 74.81 -11.12 -58.54
CA ASP A 115 73.84 -10.34 -57.79
C ASP A 115 72.55 -11.16 -57.54
N TYR A 116 72.35 -11.55 -56.29
CA TYR A 116 71.17 -12.33 -55.88
C TYR A 116 69.95 -11.44 -55.66
N SER A 117 68.78 -11.91 -56.08
CA SER A 117 67.51 -11.25 -55.75
C SER A 117 67.10 -11.51 -54.29
N GLY A 118 66.33 -10.59 -53.69
CA GLY A 118 65.85 -10.73 -52.31
C GLY A 118 65.02 -12.01 -52.08
N PHE A 119 64.30 -12.46 -53.12
CA PHE A 119 63.52 -13.69 -53.07
C PHE A 119 64.40 -14.97 -53.10
N GLU A 120 65.49 -14.98 -53.86
CA GLU A 120 66.44 -16.10 -53.90
C GLU A 120 67.20 -16.25 -52.58
N THR A 121 67.57 -15.12 -51.97
CA THR A 121 68.19 -15.08 -50.64
C THR A 121 67.26 -15.64 -49.58
N LEU A 122 65.98 -15.24 -49.60
CA LEU A 122 64.95 -15.73 -48.69
C LEU A 122 64.70 -17.23 -48.87
N ARG A 123 64.66 -17.73 -50.11
CA ARG A 123 64.45 -19.16 -50.41
C ARG A 123 65.59 -20.03 -49.88
N ARG A 124 66.85 -19.58 -50.03
CA ARG A 124 68.02 -20.28 -49.45
C ARG A 124 68.04 -20.20 -47.92
N PHE A 125 67.59 -19.08 -47.33
CA PHE A 125 67.46 -18.95 -45.89
C PHE A 125 66.43 -19.93 -45.32
N VAL A 126 65.26 -20.03 -45.94
CA VAL A 126 64.17 -20.94 -45.54
C VAL A 126 64.58 -22.41 -45.71
N SER A 127 65.30 -22.76 -46.78
CA SER A 127 65.77 -24.13 -46.98
C SER A 127 66.83 -24.54 -45.95
N ARG A 128 67.66 -23.61 -45.47
CA ARG A 128 68.69 -23.84 -44.45
C ARG A 128 68.17 -23.82 -43.01
N HIS A 129 67.16 -22.99 -42.72
CA HIS A 129 66.61 -22.80 -41.36
C HIS A 129 65.12 -23.18 -41.28
N ARG A 130 64.77 -24.39 -41.73
CA ARG A 130 63.36 -24.86 -41.80
C ARG A 130 62.62 -24.74 -40.47
N ALA A 131 63.24 -25.11 -39.35
CA ALA A 131 62.61 -25.07 -38.03
C ALA A 131 62.27 -23.64 -37.56
N ALA A 132 63.20 -22.69 -37.75
CA ALA A 132 62.98 -21.28 -37.39
C ALA A 132 61.91 -20.62 -38.28
N SER A 133 61.89 -20.98 -39.57
CA SER A 133 60.89 -20.49 -40.53
C SER A 133 59.47 -20.90 -40.16
N VAL A 134 59.29 -22.17 -39.74
CA VAL A 134 57.99 -22.70 -39.31
C VAL A 134 57.51 -21.99 -38.04
N ALA A 135 58.39 -21.78 -37.05
CA ALA A 135 58.02 -21.11 -35.80
C ALA A 135 57.51 -19.68 -36.03
N VAL A 136 58.17 -18.90 -36.89
CA VAL A 136 57.76 -17.51 -37.20
C VAL A 136 56.40 -17.46 -37.90
N VAL A 137 56.14 -18.37 -38.83
CA VAL A 137 54.85 -18.47 -39.50
C VAL A 137 53.74 -18.87 -38.52
N SER A 138 53.99 -19.84 -37.64
CA SER A 138 53.02 -20.27 -36.62
C SER A 138 52.66 -19.15 -35.65
N ILE A 139 53.65 -18.38 -35.18
CA ILE A 139 53.41 -17.22 -34.29
C ILE A 139 52.61 -16.14 -35.02
N SER A 140 52.95 -15.85 -36.28
CA SER A 140 52.24 -14.85 -37.08
C SER A 140 50.78 -15.25 -37.33
N LEU A 141 50.52 -16.54 -37.58
CA LEU A 141 49.16 -17.07 -37.74
C LEU A 141 48.35 -16.98 -36.44
N ALA A 142 48.98 -17.26 -35.30
CA ALA A 142 48.34 -17.17 -34.00
C ALA A 142 47.95 -15.72 -33.65
N ILE A 143 48.81 -14.75 -33.95
CA ILE A 143 48.52 -13.32 -33.78
C ILE A 143 47.37 -12.90 -34.70
N LEU A 144 47.39 -13.31 -35.97
CA LEU A 144 46.33 -13.00 -36.92
C LEU A 144 44.98 -13.57 -36.46
N ALA A 145 44.94 -14.82 -36.03
CA ALA A 145 43.74 -15.46 -35.49
C ALA A 145 43.21 -14.72 -34.25
N ALA A 146 44.10 -14.34 -33.32
CA ALA A 146 43.72 -13.57 -32.14
C ALA A 146 43.13 -12.20 -32.50
N THR A 147 43.72 -11.49 -33.47
CA THR A 147 43.17 -10.21 -33.95
C THR A 147 41.81 -10.38 -34.64
N LEU A 148 41.61 -11.47 -35.39
CA LEU A 148 40.33 -11.76 -36.04
C LEU A 148 39.24 -12.05 -35.00
N VAL A 149 39.54 -12.86 -33.98
CA VAL A 149 38.62 -13.14 -32.87
C VAL A 149 38.29 -11.87 -32.10
N SER A 150 39.27 -11.00 -31.86
CA SER A 150 39.06 -9.70 -31.21
C SER A 150 38.18 -8.79 -32.05
N TYR A 151 38.38 -8.75 -33.37
CA TYR A 151 37.55 -7.98 -34.30
C TYR A 151 36.10 -8.48 -34.33
N TRP A 152 35.91 -9.81 -34.39
CA TRP A 152 34.58 -10.43 -34.35
C TRP A 152 33.83 -10.17 -33.03
N ARG A 153 34.53 -10.19 -31.89
CA ARG A 153 33.93 -9.82 -30.60
C ARG A 153 33.51 -8.36 -30.59
N TYR A 154 34.38 -7.47 -31.06
CA TYR A 154 34.09 -6.04 -31.14
C TYR A 154 32.91 -5.73 -32.08
N SER A 155 32.82 -6.39 -33.24
CA SER A 155 31.69 -6.19 -34.15
C SER A 155 30.37 -6.71 -33.57
N ALA A 156 30.38 -7.87 -32.90
CA ALA A 156 29.20 -8.42 -32.25
C ALA A 156 28.67 -7.52 -31.12
N GLU A 157 29.56 -6.90 -30.35
CA GLU A 157 29.20 -5.94 -29.30
C GLU A 157 28.59 -4.65 -29.89
N ARG A 158 29.10 -4.17 -31.03
CA ARG A 158 28.58 -2.99 -31.72
C ARG A 158 27.16 -3.22 -32.27
N ASP A 159 26.91 -4.39 -32.88
CA ASP A 159 25.60 -4.73 -33.44
C ASP A 159 24.55 -4.95 -32.33
N ALA A 160 24.96 -5.52 -31.19
CA ALA A 160 24.11 -5.63 -30.01
C ALA A 160 23.71 -4.26 -29.44
N GLY A 161 24.61 -3.26 -29.51
CA GLY A 161 24.35 -1.89 -29.08
C GLY A 161 23.23 -1.22 -29.89
N LEU A 162 23.29 -1.30 -31.22
CA LEU A 162 22.32 -0.68 -32.13
C LEU A 162 20.92 -1.32 -32.02
N ILE A 163 20.86 -2.65 -31.88
CA ILE A 163 19.58 -3.36 -31.66
C ILE A 163 18.99 -2.99 -30.29
N THR A 164 19.83 -2.79 -29.27
CA THR A 164 19.38 -2.37 -27.94
C THR A 164 18.83 -0.95 -27.97
N GLU A 165 19.43 -0.04 -28.74
CA GLU A 165 18.97 1.34 -28.87
C GLU A 165 17.67 1.45 -29.67
N SER A 166 17.51 0.71 -30.76
CA SER A 166 16.24 0.61 -31.49
C SER A 166 15.12 0.01 -30.63
N ARG A 167 15.42 -1.04 -29.85
CA ARG A 167 14.46 -1.60 -28.88
C ARG A 167 14.12 -0.62 -27.77
N ARG A 168 15.06 0.23 -27.33
CA ARG A 168 14.78 1.30 -26.37
C ARG A 168 13.85 2.35 -26.96
N GLN A 169 14.06 2.77 -28.20
CA GLN A 169 13.17 3.74 -28.86
C GLN A 169 11.76 3.19 -29.05
N GLN A 170 11.61 1.95 -29.53
CA GLN A 170 10.30 1.30 -29.63
C GLN A 170 9.65 1.05 -28.26
N ALA A 171 10.44 0.80 -27.22
CA ALA A 171 9.93 0.67 -25.86
C ALA A 171 9.49 2.01 -25.27
N VAL A 172 10.13 3.13 -25.67
CA VAL A 172 9.70 4.49 -25.29
C VAL A 172 8.42 4.85 -26.03
N GLU A 173 8.33 4.66 -27.34
CA GLU A 173 7.10 4.94 -28.11
C GLU A 173 5.91 4.12 -27.62
N ARG A 174 6.07 2.81 -27.39
CA ARG A 174 5.01 1.97 -26.81
C ARG A 174 4.64 2.37 -25.38
N ARG A 175 5.60 2.91 -24.64
CA ARG A 175 5.36 3.40 -23.29
C ARG A 175 4.55 4.69 -23.34
N ASP A 176 4.88 5.62 -24.24
CA ASP A 176 4.17 6.88 -24.41
C ASP A 176 2.74 6.66 -24.92
N GLU A 177 2.54 5.71 -25.85
CA GLU A 177 1.20 5.28 -26.31
C GLU A 177 0.40 4.65 -25.17
N ALA A 178 1.01 3.76 -24.37
CA ALA A 178 0.35 3.13 -23.22
C ALA A 178 0.05 4.14 -22.10
N GLU A 179 0.92 5.13 -21.88
CA GLU A 179 0.70 6.21 -20.90
C GLU A 179 -0.48 7.10 -21.33
N ALA A 180 -0.60 7.41 -22.63
CA ALA A 180 -1.74 8.15 -23.18
C ALA A 180 -3.07 7.37 -23.09
N GLU A 181 -3.06 6.05 -23.35
CA GLU A 181 -4.26 5.21 -23.21
C GLU A 181 -4.70 5.09 -21.74
N VAL A 182 -3.76 4.92 -20.82
CA VAL A 182 -4.02 4.90 -19.37
C VAL A 182 -4.57 6.24 -18.89
N LEU A 183 -4.06 7.37 -19.42
CA LEU A 183 -4.55 8.70 -19.10
C LEU A 183 -6.02 8.88 -19.55
N GLN A 184 -6.36 8.48 -20.79
CA GLN A 184 -7.75 8.50 -21.27
C GLN A 184 -8.67 7.60 -20.43
N MET A 185 -8.21 6.41 -20.06
CA MET A 185 -8.98 5.49 -19.22
C MET A 185 -9.25 6.08 -17.83
N ARG A 186 -8.26 6.75 -17.23
CA ARG A 186 -8.40 7.43 -15.93
C ARG A 186 -9.37 8.59 -16.00
N GLN A 187 -9.28 9.38 -17.07
CA GLN A 187 -10.23 10.46 -17.36
C GLN A 187 -11.66 9.93 -17.49
N ALA A 188 -11.88 8.84 -18.22
CA ALA A 188 -13.20 8.22 -18.35
C ALA A 188 -13.71 7.66 -17.02
N PHE A 189 -12.84 7.04 -16.23
CA PHE A 189 -13.19 6.49 -14.92
C PHE A 189 -13.58 7.57 -13.90
N ALA A 190 -12.85 8.69 -13.85
CA ALA A 190 -13.19 9.83 -13.01
C ALA A 190 -14.57 10.41 -13.38
N SER A 191 -14.88 10.52 -14.68
CA SER A 191 -16.20 10.96 -15.14
C SER A 191 -17.32 9.99 -14.73
N ALA A 192 -17.10 8.69 -14.90
CA ALA A 192 -18.07 7.66 -14.51
C ALA A 192 -18.35 7.66 -12.99
N LEU A 193 -17.32 7.94 -12.18
CA LEU A 193 -17.49 8.10 -10.73
C LEU A 193 -18.30 9.35 -10.39
N LEU A 194 -18.13 10.47 -11.10
CA LEU A 194 -18.97 11.65 -10.92
C LEU A 194 -20.42 11.41 -11.34
N ASP A 195 -20.64 10.69 -12.44
CA ASP A 195 -21.99 10.29 -12.87
C ASP A 195 -22.66 9.41 -11.82
N ARG A 196 -21.89 8.50 -11.20
CA ARG A 196 -22.38 7.64 -10.11
C ARG A 196 -22.58 8.42 -8.81
N ALA A 197 -21.75 9.42 -8.53
CA ALA A 197 -21.95 10.34 -7.42
C ALA A 197 -23.26 11.12 -7.58
N GLU A 198 -23.56 11.63 -8.77
CA GLU A 198 -24.82 12.31 -9.06
C GLU A 198 -26.02 11.36 -9.02
N ALA A 199 -25.88 10.13 -9.52
CA ALA A 199 -26.92 9.11 -9.38
C ALA A 199 -27.19 8.79 -7.90
N SER A 200 -26.15 8.69 -7.07
CA SER A 200 -26.27 8.50 -5.61
C SER A 200 -26.87 9.71 -4.90
N LEU A 201 -26.57 10.94 -5.35
CA LEU A 201 -27.25 12.15 -4.86
C LEU A 201 -28.74 12.14 -5.21
N ARG A 202 -29.10 11.74 -6.44
CA ARG A 202 -30.51 11.58 -6.86
C ARG A 202 -31.22 10.46 -6.10
N ALA A 203 -30.46 9.46 -5.61
CA ALA A 203 -30.96 8.38 -4.77
C ALA A 203 -30.86 8.68 -3.26
N SER A 204 -30.57 9.93 -2.87
CA SER A 204 -30.46 10.38 -1.47
C SER A 204 -29.45 9.61 -0.60
N ASP A 205 -28.35 9.13 -1.20
CA ASP A 205 -27.20 8.54 -0.48
C ASP A 205 -26.00 9.51 -0.54
N PRO A 206 -25.94 10.54 0.33
CA PRO A 206 -24.88 11.53 0.33
C PRO A 206 -23.53 10.94 0.77
N ALA A 207 -23.55 9.84 1.54
CA ALA A 207 -22.35 9.11 1.91
C ALA A 207 -21.73 8.44 0.69
N ALA A 208 -22.50 7.65 -0.07
CA ALA A 208 -22.02 7.06 -1.33
C ALA A 208 -21.66 8.13 -2.36
N ALA A 209 -22.44 9.20 -2.47
CA ALA A 209 -22.14 10.31 -3.36
C ALA A 209 -20.79 10.98 -3.04
N SER A 210 -20.50 11.22 -1.75
CA SER A 210 -19.21 11.77 -1.33
C SER A 210 -18.06 10.79 -1.52
N ILE A 211 -18.29 9.48 -1.38
CA ILE A 211 -17.30 8.45 -1.67
C ILE A 211 -16.98 8.41 -3.17
N TYR A 212 -17.99 8.45 -4.04
CA TYR A 212 -17.80 8.46 -5.48
C TYR A 212 -17.18 9.78 -5.97
N ALA A 213 -17.57 10.92 -5.39
CA ALA A 213 -16.96 12.23 -5.68
C ALA A 213 -15.52 12.35 -5.15
N ALA A 214 -15.23 11.77 -3.98
CA ALA A 214 -13.86 11.63 -3.48
C ALA A 214 -13.03 10.74 -4.40
N GLY A 215 -13.60 9.62 -4.86
CA GLY A 215 -12.98 8.75 -5.84
C GLY A 215 -12.66 9.50 -7.13
N ALA A 216 -13.61 10.27 -7.67
CA ALA A 216 -13.38 11.07 -8.86
C ALA A 216 -12.22 12.07 -8.68
N LEU A 217 -12.14 12.78 -7.56
CA LEU A 217 -11.02 13.68 -7.27
C LEU A 217 -9.66 12.97 -7.20
N VAL A 218 -9.63 11.73 -6.74
CA VAL A 218 -8.41 10.91 -6.60
C VAL A 218 -7.97 10.31 -7.94
N TYR A 219 -8.90 10.10 -8.87
CA TYR A 219 -8.62 9.49 -10.17
C TYR A 219 -8.64 10.48 -11.34
N ASP A 220 -9.01 11.74 -11.12
CA ASP A 220 -8.96 12.80 -12.12
C ASP A 220 -7.51 13.26 -12.35
N PRO A 221 -6.93 13.04 -13.54
CA PRO A 221 -5.56 13.47 -13.83
C PRO A 221 -5.42 14.98 -14.03
N ASP A 222 -6.53 15.71 -14.22
CA ASP A 222 -6.49 17.18 -14.34
C ASP A 222 -6.51 17.87 -12.96
N ASN A 223 -6.80 17.13 -11.88
CA ASN A 223 -6.84 17.64 -10.52
C ASN A 223 -5.45 17.68 -9.87
N PRO A 224 -4.90 18.85 -9.48
CA PRO A 224 -3.56 18.97 -8.87
C PRO A 224 -3.37 18.21 -7.56
N ALA A 225 -4.47 17.84 -6.88
CA ALA A 225 -4.45 17.06 -5.65
C ALA A 225 -4.54 15.54 -5.88
N SER A 226 -4.73 15.11 -7.13
CA SER A 226 -4.79 13.70 -7.51
C SER A 226 -3.39 13.09 -7.51
N PRO A 227 -3.19 11.87 -6.96
CA PRO A 227 -1.93 11.13 -7.10
C PRO A 227 -1.62 10.74 -8.55
N VAL A 228 -2.57 10.97 -9.45
CA VAL A 228 -2.49 10.67 -10.87
C VAL A 228 -2.43 11.95 -11.72
N TYR A 229 -2.14 13.09 -11.08
CA TYR A 229 -2.09 14.40 -11.70
C TYR A 229 -1.01 14.49 -12.79
N ASP A 230 -1.42 14.95 -13.97
CA ASP A 230 -0.54 15.26 -15.09
C ASP A 230 -0.68 16.74 -15.49
N PRO A 231 0.36 17.57 -15.30
CA PRO A 231 0.29 18.99 -15.64
C PRO A 231 0.23 19.26 -17.15
N GLU A 232 0.65 18.32 -18.00
CA GLU A 232 0.71 18.51 -19.46
C GLU A 232 -0.64 18.20 -20.15
N SER A 233 -1.53 17.45 -19.51
CA SER A 233 -2.83 17.03 -20.09
C SER A 233 -4.02 17.95 -19.80
N ARG A 234 -3.77 19.10 -19.18
CA ARG A 234 -4.79 19.90 -18.48
C ARG A 234 -5.86 20.51 -19.39
N ASP A 235 -7.13 20.13 -19.21
CA ASP A 235 -8.31 20.82 -19.77
C ASP A 235 -9.01 21.71 -18.71
N PRO A 236 -8.86 23.05 -18.77
CA PRO A 236 -9.45 23.97 -17.80
C PRO A 236 -10.98 23.98 -17.79
N ALA A 237 -11.63 23.72 -18.93
CA ALA A 237 -13.08 23.80 -19.06
C ALA A 237 -13.76 22.60 -18.38
N ARG A 238 -13.13 21.43 -18.45
CA ARG A 238 -13.57 20.22 -17.77
C ARG A 238 -13.43 20.34 -16.25
N LEU A 239 -12.27 20.80 -15.77
CA LEU A 239 -11.98 20.97 -14.34
C LEU A 239 -13.01 21.85 -13.63
N GLY A 240 -13.50 22.90 -14.29
CA GLY A 240 -14.54 23.78 -13.77
C GLY A 240 -15.88 23.07 -13.54
N ARG A 241 -16.29 22.21 -14.49
CA ARG A 241 -17.53 21.41 -14.37
C ARG A 241 -17.39 20.34 -13.29
N ASP A 242 -16.30 19.59 -13.29
CA ASP A 242 -16.10 18.49 -12.35
C ASP A 242 -15.94 19.00 -10.90
N ARG A 243 -15.32 20.17 -10.68
CA ARG A 243 -15.29 20.83 -9.36
C ARG A 243 -16.67 21.19 -8.82
N GLN A 244 -17.59 21.65 -9.67
CA GLN A 244 -18.95 21.96 -9.24
C GLN A 244 -19.70 20.70 -8.82
N ARG A 245 -19.53 19.59 -9.57
CA ARG A 245 -20.14 18.29 -9.26
C ARG A 245 -19.62 17.71 -7.95
N VAL A 246 -18.31 17.79 -7.73
CA VAL A 246 -17.63 17.36 -6.50
C VAL A 246 -18.06 18.20 -5.30
N SER A 247 -18.03 19.54 -5.43
CA SER A 247 -18.38 20.44 -4.33
C SER A 247 -19.79 20.18 -3.82
N ARG A 248 -20.73 19.87 -4.72
CA ARG A 248 -22.12 19.53 -4.37
C ARG A 248 -22.23 18.21 -3.59
N ALA A 249 -21.41 17.20 -3.93
CA ALA A 249 -21.41 15.91 -3.25
C ALA A 249 -20.76 15.95 -1.85
N PHE A 250 -19.73 16.79 -1.68
CA PHE A 250 -19.04 16.93 -0.39
C PHE A 250 -19.78 17.86 0.58
N SER A 251 -20.42 18.94 0.10
CA SER A 251 -21.20 19.83 0.95
C SER A 251 -22.35 19.10 1.65
N LEU A 252 -22.94 18.09 1.00
CA LEU A 252 -24.04 17.28 1.55
C LEU A 252 -23.58 16.16 2.50
N SER A 253 -22.29 15.82 2.54
CA SER A 253 -21.71 14.75 3.37
C SER A 253 -21.05 15.26 4.65
N LEU A 254 -20.46 16.46 4.61
CA LEU A 254 -19.82 17.09 5.77
C LEU A 254 -20.84 17.48 6.87
N ASP A 255 -22.12 17.62 6.55
CA ASP A 255 -23.17 17.91 7.53
C ASP A 255 -23.68 16.68 8.30
N ALA A 256 -23.25 15.46 7.91
CA ALA A 256 -23.62 14.19 8.55
C ALA A 256 -22.74 13.80 9.77
N GLU A 257 -21.72 14.59 10.15
CA GLU A 257 -20.75 14.23 11.21
C GLU A 257 -21.23 14.44 12.67
N ASP A 258 -22.47 14.90 12.90
CA ASP A 258 -23.05 15.12 14.24
C ASP A 258 -23.86 13.92 14.79
N ALA A 259 -23.42 12.69 14.56
CA ALA A 259 -24.14 11.48 14.99
C ALA A 259 -24.17 11.32 16.53
N ARG A 260 -25.26 11.80 17.13
CA ARG A 260 -25.72 11.62 18.52
C ARG A 260 -26.54 10.32 18.58
N ARG A 261 -26.22 9.38 19.48
CA ARG A 261 -26.84 8.04 19.50
C ARG A 261 -27.82 7.84 20.64
N PHE A 262 -28.94 7.21 20.33
CA PHE A 262 -29.92 6.75 21.31
C PHE A 262 -29.49 5.41 21.92
N VAL A 263 -29.65 5.26 23.23
CA VAL A 263 -29.31 4.04 23.97
C VAL A 263 -30.59 3.32 24.36
N PHE A 264 -30.67 2.03 24.04
CA PHE A 264 -31.75 1.16 24.52
C PHE A 264 -31.75 1.10 26.04
N VAL A 265 -32.88 1.44 26.67
CA VAL A 265 -33.04 1.44 28.12
C VAL A 265 -33.71 0.13 28.56
N ARG A 266 -34.92 -0.13 28.06
CA ARG A 266 -35.74 -1.24 28.52
C ARG A 266 -36.86 -1.58 27.54
N ARG A 267 -37.39 -2.79 27.66
CA ARG A 267 -38.69 -3.17 27.10
C ARG A 267 -39.84 -2.78 28.06
N VAL A 268 -40.91 -2.23 27.51
CA VAL A 268 -42.17 -1.93 28.20
C VAL A 268 -43.17 -3.00 27.79
N ALA A 269 -43.78 -3.69 28.75
CA ALA A 269 -44.81 -4.67 28.43
C ALA A 269 -46.15 -3.94 28.27
N GLY A 270 -46.67 -3.88 27.06
CA GLY A 270 -47.95 -3.25 26.76
C GLY A 270 -48.71 -4.06 25.72
N SER A 271 -50.04 -3.98 25.76
CA SER A 271 -50.93 -4.63 24.79
C SER A 271 -51.57 -3.63 23.82
N SER A 272 -51.09 -2.38 23.80
CA SER A 272 -51.75 -1.27 23.10
C SER A 272 -50.75 -0.30 22.49
N SER A 273 -51.10 0.17 21.30
CA SER A 273 -50.43 1.18 20.48
C SER A 273 -50.69 2.62 20.92
N ASP A 274 -51.62 2.82 21.85
CA ASP A 274 -52.11 4.14 22.26
C ASP A 274 -51.54 4.55 23.62
N GLY A 275 -50.21 4.42 23.77
CA GLY A 275 -49.49 4.91 24.94
C GLY A 275 -48.98 6.33 24.73
N SER A 276 -48.84 7.10 25.81
CA SER A 276 -48.27 8.44 25.81
C SER A 276 -47.21 8.61 26.90
N LEU A 277 -46.30 9.57 26.74
CA LEU A 277 -45.25 9.90 27.71
C LEU A 277 -45.60 11.20 28.45
N SER A 278 -45.27 11.26 29.74
CA SER A 278 -45.36 12.53 30.48
C SER A 278 -44.39 13.55 29.89
N PRO A 279 -44.67 14.86 29.97
CA PRO A 279 -43.80 15.90 29.42
C PRO A 279 -42.33 15.79 29.88
N SER A 280 -42.10 15.43 31.15
CA SER A 280 -40.78 15.17 31.71
C SER A 280 -40.10 13.88 31.23
N GLY A 281 -40.82 13.00 30.52
CA GLY A 281 -40.35 11.67 30.11
C GLY A 281 -40.18 10.69 31.28
N ARG A 282 -40.69 11.02 32.48
CA ARG A 282 -40.56 10.20 33.69
C ARG A 282 -41.59 9.10 33.77
N ARG A 283 -42.77 9.29 33.18
CA ARG A 283 -43.86 8.30 33.20
C ARG A 283 -44.32 7.97 31.78
N ILE A 284 -44.72 6.72 31.58
CA ILE A 284 -45.42 6.26 30.39
C ILE A 284 -46.77 5.68 30.81
N VAL A 285 -47.83 6.05 30.10
CA VAL A 285 -49.19 5.60 30.37
C VAL A 285 -49.76 4.94 29.13
N PHE A 286 -50.33 3.75 29.28
CA PHE A 286 -50.93 3.01 28.17
C PHE A 286 -52.11 2.16 28.64
N PRO A 287 -53.13 1.94 27.79
CA PRO A 287 -54.28 1.13 28.14
C PRO A 287 -53.95 -0.36 27.99
N ALA A 288 -54.42 -1.17 28.93
CA ALA A 288 -54.27 -2.63 28.93
C ALA A 288 -55.60 -3.30 29.28
N GLY A 289 -56.38 -3.63 28.25
CA GLY A 289 -57.73 -4.18 28.42
C GLY A 289 -58.69 -3.15 29.03
N ARG A 290 -59.18 -3.41 30.26
CA ARG A 290 -60.07 -2.50 30.99
C ARG A 290 -59.37 -1.63 32.03
N ARG A 291 -58.03 -1.64 32.04
CA ARG A 291 -57.21 -0.90 33.00
C ARG A 291 -56.28 0.06 32.29
N LEU A 292 -55.93 1.13 32.97
CA LEU A 292 -54.88 2.05 32.57
C LEU A 292 -53.61 1.70 33.35
N ILE A 293 -52.50 1.45 32.67
CA ILE A 293 -51.21 1.17 33.31
C ILE A 293 -50.36 2.43 33.28
N VAL A 294 -49.91 2.85 34.45
CA VAL A 294 -48.94 3.93 34.66
C VAL A 294 -47.61 3.29 35.03
N GLU A 295 -46.57 3.52 34.23
CA GLU A 295 -45.23 2.98 34.47
C GLU A 295 -44.21 4.12 34.63
N GLU A 296 -43.42 4.09 35.71
CA GLU A 296 -42.29 4.99 35.91
C GLU A 296 -41.12 4.55 35.02
N VAL A 297 -40.67 5.40 34.09
CA VAL A 297 -39.62 5.10 33.10
C VAL A 297 -38.27 4.80 33.78
N GLY A 298 -37.99 5.44 34.93
CA GLY A 298 -36.73 5.30 35.65
C GLY A 298 -36.61 4.02 36.49
N SER A 299 -37.63 3.73 37.31
CA SER A 299 -37.66 2.55 38.20
C SER A 299 -38.29 1.34 37.54
N GLY A 300 -39.18 1.59 36.57
CA GLY A 300 -40.00 0.58 35.95
C GLY A 300 -41.18 0.09 36.78
N GLU A 301 -41.48 0.77 37.89
CA GLU A 301 -42.61 0.48 38.78
C GLU A 301 -43.93 0.72 38.04
N ARG A 302 -44.92 -0.14 38.29
CA ARG A 302 -46.23 -0.09 37.62
C ARG A 302 -47.35 0.09 38.61
N ARG A 303 -48.28 0.97 38.25
CA ARG A 303 -49.58 1.12 38.90
C ARG A 303 -50.68 0.87 37.87
N SER A 304 -51.75 0.20 38.29
CA SER A 304 -52.91 -0.05 37.44
C SER A 304 -54.13 0.66 38.00
N LEU A 305 -54.78 1.47 37.18
CA LEU A 305 -56.02 2.17 37.51
C LEU A 305 -57.19 1.47 36.81
N ASP A 306 -58.33 1.34 37.50
CA ASP A 306 -59.54 0.71 36.96
C ASP A 306 -60.35 1.70 36.11
N VAL A 307 -59.74 2.15 35.02
CA VAL A 307 -60.34 3.11 34.09
C VAL A 307 -60.54 2.44 32.73
N ARG A 308 -61.79 2.44 32.25
CA ARG A 308 -62.17 1.90 30.94
C ARG A 308 -61.80 2.86 29.82
N ALA A 309 -60.52 2.95 29.50
CA ALA A 309 -60.01 3.73 28.39
C ALA A 309 -59.75 2.85 27.17
N GLN A 310 -60.16 3.32 25.98
CA GLN A 310 -59.78 2.65 24.73
C GLN A 310 -58.45 3.18 24.19
N ARG A 311 -58.17 4.48 24.37
CA ARG A 311 -56.94 5.15 23.90
C ARG A 311 -56.50 6.23 24.88
N VAL A 312 -55.18 6.40 25.05
CA VAL A 312 -54.59 7.58 25.70
C VAL A 312 -54.24 8.57 24.61
N LEU A 313 -54.80 9.78 24.66
CA LEU A 313 -54.55 10.79 23.63
C LEU A 313 -53.31 11.62 23.97
N THR A 314 -53.29 12.24 25.15
CA THR A 314 -52.18 13.10 25.60
C THR A 314 -52.19 13.25 27.12
N PHE A 315 -51.07 13.71 27.69
CA PHE A 315 -50.99 14.17 29.07
C PHE A 315 -51.53 15.60 29.21
N VAL A 316 -51.93 16.00 30.41
CA VAL A 316 -52.23 17.38 30.82
C VAL A 316 -51.38 17.70 32.05
N GLY A 317 -50.19 18.28 31.84
CA GLY A 317 -49.14 18.34 32.87
C GLY A 317 -48.56 16.95 33.18
N GLU A 318 -48.09 16.73 34.40
CA GLU A 318 -47.39 15.47 34.79
C GLU A 318 -48.32 14.37 35.34
N ASP A 319 -49.46 14.76 35.92
CA ASP A 319 -50.28 13.87 36.75
C ASP A 319 -51.70 13.66 36.21
N ARG A 320 -52.02 14.21 35.03
CA ARG A 320 -53.35 14.09 34.42
C ARG A 320 -53.25 13.63 32.96
N VAL A 321 -54.28 12.95 32.48
CA VAL A 321 -54.30 12.31 31.18
C VAL A 321 -55.66 12.44 30.50
N VAL A 322 -55.67 12.67 29.19
CA VAL A 322 -56.87 12.67 28.35
C VAL A 322 -57.09 11.28 27.75
N LEU A 323 -58.27 10.72 28.01
CA LEU A 323 -58.65 9.38 27.56
C LEU A 323 -59.83 9.45 26.58
N SER A 324 -59.84 8.57 25.60
CA SER A 324 -60.91 8.38 24.61
C SER A 324 -61.62 7.03 24.78
N GLY A 325 -62.90 6.96 24.39
CA GLY A 325 -63.78 5.79 24.50
C GLY A 325 -65.06 6.06 25.30
N ALA A 326 -65.75 4.99 25.72
CA ALA A 326 -67.03 5.05 26.46
C ALA A 326 -67.01 5.84 27.80
N ALA A 327 -65.84 6.28 28.26
CA ALA A 327 -65.68 7.14 29.43
C ALA A 327 -64.66 8.24 29.10
N ALA A 328 -64.85 8.94 27.97
CA ALA A 328 -63.87 9.89 27.50
C ALA A 328 -63.82 11.15 28.38
N GLY A 329 -62.62 11.56 28.79
CA GLY A 329 -62.49 12.58 29.81
C GLY A 329 -61.05 12.82 30.22
N VAL A 330 -60.88 13.77 31.13
CA VAL A 330 -59.60 14.03 31.79
C VAL A 330 -59.57 13.31 33.12
N TYR A 331 -58.51 12.55 33.37
CA TYR A 331 -58.37 11.69 34.55
C TYR A 331 -57.11 12.04 35.33
N ALA A 332 -57.19 11.96 36.66
CA ALA A 332 -56.04 12.02 37.55
C ALA A 332 -55.32 10.65 37.58
N LEU A 333 -53.98 10.66 37.54
CA LEU A 333 -53.17 9.43 37.55
C LEU A 333 -52.93 8.86 38.96
N ASP A 334 -53.17 9.66 40.01
CA ASP A 334 -52.92 9.23 41.40
C ASP A 334 -53.96 8.21 41.87
N ASP A 335 -55.24 8.47 41.59
CA ASP A 335 -56.38 7.67 42.05
C ASP A 335 -57.30 7.19 40.91
N GLY A 336 -57.08 7.64 39.68
CA GLY A 336 -57.94 7.31 38.53
C GLY A 336 -59.27 8.06 38.52
N ALA A 337 -59.42 9.14 39.31
CA ALA A 337 -60.64 9.94 39.32
C ALA A 337 -60.84 10.68 37.99
N ARG A 338 -62.08 10.68 37.48
CA ARG A 338 -62.48 11.49 36.31
C ARG A 338 -62.67 12.94 36.78
N LEU A 339 -61.80 13.83 36.32
CA LEU A 339 -61.81 15.25 36.66
C LEU A 339 -62.81 16.03 35.80
N HIS A 340 -62.92 15.66 34.53
CA HIS A 340 -63.79 16.32 33.57
C HIS A 340 -64.33 15.35 32.51
N GLU A 341 -65.58 15.54 32.12
CA GLU A 341 -66.26 14.78 31.08
C GLU A 341 -66.21 15.54 29.76
N LEU A 342 -65.66 14.90 28.72
CA LEU A 342 -65.59 15.50 27.39
C LEU A 342 -66.88 15.18 26.60
N PRO A 343 -67.29 16.06 25.67
CA PRO A 343 -68.64 16.03 25.06
C PRO A 343 -68.91 14.88 24.07
N ALA A 344 -67.91 14.05 23.73
CA ALA A 344 -68.05 12.95 22.78
C ALA A 344 -67.38 11.68 23.29
N GLU A 345 -67.86 10.51 22.86
CA GLU A 345 -67.27 9.22 23.25
C GLU A 345 -66.10 8.79 22.36
N SER A 346 -65.94 9.42 21.19
CA SER A 346 -64.89 9.07 20.23
C SER A 346 -64.14 10.31 19.74
N PHE A 347 -62.83 10.26 19.92
CA PHE A 347 -61.88 11.32 19.61
C PHE A 347 -60.78 10.79 18.71
N SER A 348 -60.47 11.55 17.67
CA SER A 348 -59.46 11.19 16.68
C SER A 348 -58.05 11.57 17.14
N ALA A 349 -57.91 12.73 17.77
CA ALA A 349 -56.63 13.22 18.30
C ALA A 349 -56.82 14.26 19.41
N ALA A 350 -55.82 14.42 20.26
CA ALA A 350 -55.72 15.56 21.17
C ALA A 350 -54.26 15.99 21.29
N THR A 351 -54.04 17.27 21.55
CA THR A 351 -52.70 17.85 21.70
C THR A 351 -52.72 19.01 22.69
N LEU A 352 -51.59 19.23 23.35
CA LEU A 352 -51.36 20.41 24.19
C LEU A 352 -50.63 21.48 23.38
N GLU A 353 -50.89 22.76 23.71
CA GLU A 353 -50.21 23.90 23.07
C GLU A 353 -48.69 23.90 23.35
N LEU A 354 -48.29 23.60 24.58
CA LEU A 354 -46.92 23.39 25.04
C LEU A 354 -46.93 22.42 26.23
N PRO A 355 -45.79 21.78 26.58
CA PRO A 355 -45.64 20.95 27.79
C PRO A 355 -46.18 21.57 29.09
N ASP A 356 -46.03 22.89 29.24
CA ASP A 356 -46.41 23.67 30.42
C ASP A 356 -47.67 24.54 30.19
N SER A 357 -48.37 24.36 29.06
CA SER A 357 -49.52 25.21 28.72
C SER A 357 -50.79 24.81 29.46
N THR A 358 -51.63 25.82 29.70
CA THR A 358 -53.00 25.70 30.20
C THR A 358 -54.02 25.59 29.07
N ARG A 359 -53.67 25.09 27.88
CA ARG A 359 -54.64 24.89 26.79
C ARG A 359 -54.54 23.53 26.14
N LEU A 360 -55.69 22.89 26.02
CA LEU A 360 -55.87 21.55 25.46
C LEU A 360 -56.74 21.64 24.20
N ALA A 361 -56.21 21.21 23.06
CA ALA A 361 -57.00 21.04 21.85
C ALA A 361 -57.39 19.58 21.70
N VAL A 362 -58.69 19.32 21.53
CA VAL A 362 -59.25 17.99 21.35
C VAL A 362 -60.03 17.96 20.05
N VAL A 363 -59.82 16.96 19.22
CA VAL A 363 -60.50 16.81 17.93
C VAL A 363 -61.41 15.60 17.94
N LEU A 364 -62.67 15.86 17.61
CA LEU A 364 -63.74 14.89 17.45
C LEU A 364 -63.59 14.15 16.11
N ASP A 365 -64.18 12.96 16.04
CA ASP A 365 -64.19 12.17 14.80
C ASP A 365 -64.96 12.87 13.66
N ASP A 366 -65.88 13.77 13.97
CA ASP A 366 -66.61 14.60 12.99
C ASP A 366 -65.80 15.81 12.48
N GLY A 367 -64.53 15.92 12.87
CA GLY A 367 -63.63 16.99 12.46
C GLY A 367 -63.76 18.28 13.28
N THR A 368 -64.62 18.34 14.30
CA THR A 368 -64.69 19.48 15.22
C THR A 368 -63.46 19.49 16.12
N ALA A 369 -62.70 20.58 16.14
CA ALA A 369 -61.65 20.81 17.13
C ALA A 369 -62.15 21.77 18.22
N ILE A 370 -62.13 21.32 19.47
CA ILE A 370 -62.52 22.08 20.65
C ILE A 370 -61.26 22.44 21.43
N VAL A 371 -61.12 23.72 21.77
CA VAL A 371 -60.02 24.22 22.61
C VAL A 371 -60.56 24.48 24.01
N LEU A 372 -59.97 23.82 25.00
CA LEU A 372 -60.33 23.89 26.40
C LEU A 372 -59.20 24.55 27.21
N ASP A 373 -59.57 25.18 28.32
CA ASP A 373 -58.63 25.54 29.36
C ASP A 373 -58.08 24.26 30.04
N GLY A 374 -56.78 24.18 30.26
CA GLY A 374 -56.08 23.01 30.80
C GLY A 374 -56.15 22.89 32.31
N GLU A 375 -56.62 23.93 33.01
CA GLU A 375 -56.88 23.92 34.44
C GLU A 375 -58.37 23.78 34.76
N THR A 376 -59.21 24.61 34.15
CA THR A 376 -60.66 24.63 34.43
C THR A 376 -61.46 23.70 33.52
N TYR A 377 -60.91 23.32 32.37
CA TYR A 377 -61.60 22.54 31.32
C TYR A 377 -62.79 23.26 30.69
N ASP A 378 -62.89 24.57 30.88
CA ASP A 378 -63.89 25.38 30.22
C ASP A 378 -63.59 25.49 28.72
N GLU A 379 -64.64 25.45 27.90
CA GLU A 379 -64.50 25.65 26.47
C GLU A 379 -64.12 27.09 26.14
N LEU A 380 -62.93 27.28 25.59
CA LEU A 380 -62.43 28.57 25.09
C LEU A 380 -62.95 28.87 23.68
N GLY A 381 -63.28 27.83 22.92
CA GLY A 381 -64.00 27.90 21.65
C GLY A 381 -63.76 26.66 20.79
N ARG A 382 -64.31 26.69 19.58
CA ARG A 382 -64.26 25.55 18.64
C ARG A 382 -64.07 26.01 17.20
N VAL A 383 -63.44 25.16 16.40
CA VAL A 383 -63.29 25.30 14.95
C VAL A 383 -63.71 24.01 14.26
N GLN A 384 -64.27 24.13 13.06
CA GLN A 384 -64.73 22.99 12.27
C GLN A 384 -63.83 22.85 11.04
N THR A 385 -63.19 21.70 10.88
CA THR A 385 -62.44 21.41 9.66
C THR A 385 -63.37 21.12 8.49
N ALA A 386 -62.93 21.39 7.26
CA ALA A 386 -63.67 21.00 6.06
C ALA A 386 -63.61 19.48 5.78
N ALA A 387 -62.74 18.74 6.48
CA ALA A 387 -62.67 17.28 6.38
C ALA A 387 -63.83 16.58 7.09
N ALA A 388 -64.27 15.45 6.53
CA ALA A 388 -65.29 14.60 7.16
C ALA A 388 -64.78 13.88 8.42
N GLU A 389 -63.47 13.62 8.48
CA GLU A 389 -62.78 13.01 9.62
C GLU A 389 -61.43 13.70 9.82
N ALA A 390 -60.98 13.86 11.07
CA ALA A 390 -59.68 14.46 11.38
C ALA A 390 -58.59 13.38 11.58
N ALA A 391 -57.43 13.57 10.94
CA ALA A 391 -56.26 12.70 11.12
C ALA A 391 -55.42 13.10 12.35
N GLY A 392 -55.42 14.38 12.72
CA GLY A 392 -54.60 14.86 13.82
C GLY A 392 -54.71 16.36 14.07
N VAL A 393 -54.15 16.78 15.19
CA VAL A 393 -54.05 18.18 15.61
C VAL A 393 -52.66 18.46 16.17
N ALA A 394 -52.12 19.62 15.83
CA ALA A 394 -50.87 20.11 16.39
C ALA A 394 -50.90 21.64 16.52
N TRP A 395 -50.28 22.16 17.56
CA TRP A 395 -50.00 23.59 17.66
C TRP A 395 -48.70 23.90 16.94
N THR A 396 -48.71 24.95 16.11
CA THR A 396 -47.51 25.45 15.40
C THR A 396 -46.97 26.74 16.03
N THR A 397 -47.86 27.50 16.66
CA THR A 397 -47.52 28.62 17.53
C THR A 397 -48.62 28.73 18.58
N PRO A 398 -48.43 29.51 19.66
CA PRO A 398 -49.51 29.83 20.60
C PRO A 398 -50.78 30.42 19.96
N GLU A 399 -50.67 30.94 18.74
CA GLU A 399 -51.75 31.61 18.00
C GLU A 399 -52.15 30.84 16.73
N THR A 400 -51.60 29.66 16.49
CA THR A 400 -51.85 28.92 15.23
C THR A 400 -52.04 27.43 15.47
N LEU A 401 -53.28 26.99 15.26
CA LEU A 401 -53.70 25.60 15.35
C LEU A 401 -53.68 24.95 13.97
N MET A 402 -53.06 23.79 13.86
CA MET A 402 -52.98 23.01 12.63
C MET A 402 -53.87 21.77 12.73
N LEU A 403 -54.77 21.61 11.76
CA LEU A 403 -55.74 20.51 11.68
C LEU A 403 -55.60 19.79 10.35
N GLY A 404 -55.26 18.51 10.39
CA GLY A 404 -55.23 17.69 9.18
C GLY A 404 -56.43 16.75 9.11
N GLY A 405 -57.00 16.63 7.92
CA GLY A 405 -58.13 15.75 7.64
C GLY A 405 -57.70 14.37 7.17
N HIS A 406 -58.34 13.33 7.68
CA HIS A 406 -58.15 11.97 7.20
C HIS A 406 -58.68 11.86 5.75
N GLY A 407 -57.85 11.32 4.84
CA GLY A 407 -58.21 11.17 3.42
C GLY A 407 -58.21 12.45 2.58
N LEU A 408 -57.99 13.63 3.18
CA LEU A 408 -57.78 14.86 2.43
C LEU A 408 -56.30 15.08 2.14
N SER A 409 -56.01 15.43 0.89
CA SER A 409 -54.70 15.96 0.49
C SER A 409 -54.58 17.45 0.87
N ALA A 410 -54.99 17.81 2.08
CA ALA A 410 -54.97 19.19 2.59
C ALA A 410 -54.86 19.25 4.11
N VAL A 411 -54.22 20.30 4.62
CA VAL A 411 -54.16 20.66 6.04
C VAL A 411 -54.53 22.12 6.23
N GLU A 412 -55.31 22.38 7.26
CA GLU A 412 -55.83 23.71 7.57
C GLU A 412 -55.05 24.32 8.73
N LEU A 413 -54.66 25.59 8.56
CA LEU A 413 -54.02 26.41 9.59
C LEU A 413 -55.02 27.46 10.04
N TRP A 414 -55.32 27.48 11.33
CA TRP A 414 -56.31 28.34 11.96
C TRP A 414 -55.63 29.34 12.89
N ASP A 415 -55.93 30.62 12.72
CA ASP A 415 -55.54 31.65 13.67
C ASP A 415 -56.41 31.56 14.92
N TRP A 416 -55.76 31.46 16.07
CA TRP A 416 -56.35 31.36 17.40
C TRP A 416 -55.95 32.58 18.25
N PRO A 417 -56.86 33.19 19.05
CA PRO A 417 -58.24 32.79 19.36
C PRO A 417 -59.30 33.29 18.37
N ALA A 418 -58.89 33.94 17.28
CA ALA A 418 -59.82 34.50 16.29
C ALA A 418 -60.70 33.44 15.59
N ALA A 419 -60.38 32.15 15.74
CA ALA A 419 -61.07 31.02 15.12
C ALA A 419 -61.23 31.21 13.60
N ARG A 420 -60.25 31.84 12.96
CA ARG A 420 -60.27 32.17 11.54
C ARG A 420 -59.32 31.25 10.79
N MET A 421 -59.82 30.54 9.79
CA MET A 421 -58.97 29.81 8.87
C MET A 421 -58.02 30.79 8.17
N ARG A 422 -56.72 30.58 8.37
CA ARG A 422 -55.64 31.40 7.81
C ARG A 422 -55.21 30.87 6.45
N TRP A 423 -54.94 29.57 6.36
CA TRP A 423 -54.45 28.91 5.15
C TRP A 423 -54.99 27.48 5.01
N VAL A 424 -55.10 27.03 3.76
CA VAL A 424 -55.28 25.62 3.41
C VAL A 424 -54.06 25.20 2.59
N VAL A 425 -53.27 24.28 3.14
CA VAL A 425 -52.08 23.75 2.49
C VAL A 425 -52.45 22.46 1.78
N HIS A 426 -52.42 22.46 0.46
CA HIS A 426 -52.60 21.25 -0.33
C HIS A 426 -51.35 20.37 -0.29
N LEU A 427 -51.56 19.11 0.08
CA LEU A 427 -50.54 18.07 0.13
C LEU A 427 -50.57 17.24 -1.16
N PRO A 428 -49.45 16.59 -1.52
CA PRO A 428 -49.43 15.67 -2.66
C PRO A 428 -50.19 14.36 -2.39
N ALA A 429 -50.32 13.93 -1.14
CA ALA A 429 -51.10 12.77 -0.73
C ALA A 429 -51.84 13.02 0.59
N ALA A 430 -52.76 12.12 0.94
CA ALA A 430 -53.52 12.21 2.18
C ALA A 430 -52.59 12.09 3.40
N ALA A 431 -52.77 12.98 4.37
CA ALA A 431 -52.08 12.89 5.65
C ALA A 431 -52.85 12.02 6.64
N HIS A 432 -52.13 11.17 7.38
CA HIS A 432 -52.73 10.28 8.38
C HIS A 432 -52.07 10.39 9.76
N VAL A 433 -50.92 11.07 9.88
CA VAL A 433 -50.26 11.33 11.17
C VAL A 433 -49.68 12.74 11.22
N ILE A 434 -49.87 13.42 12.35
CA ILE A 434 -49.41 14.79 12.59
C ILE A 434 -48.66 14.83 13.92
N ALA A 435 -47.50 15.48 13.94
CA ALA A 435 -46.73 15.72 15.16
C ALA A 435 -46.25 17.18 15.22
N GLY A 436 -46.59 17.88 16.30
CA GLY A 436 -46.04 19.19 16.65
C GLY A 436 -44.75 19.05 17.45
N SER A 437 -43.83 19.99 17.27
CA SER A 437 -42.61 20.11 18.08
C SER A 437 -42.91 20.71 19.46
N GLU A 438 -42.02 20.47 20.43
CA GLU A 438 -42.19 20.95 21.82
C GLU A 438 -42.28 22.49 21.91
N SER A 439 -41.60 23.23 21.03
CA SER A 439 -41.67 24.69 20.99
C SER A 439 -42.90 25.23 20.24
N GLY A 440 -43.67 24.35 19.61
CA GLY A 440 -44.65 24.69 18.58
C GLY A 440 -44.01 25.02 17.23
N ALA A 441 -42.77 25.53 17.16
CA ALA A 441 -42.21 26.14 15.95
C ALA A 441 -42.23 25.25 14.69
N TRP A 442 -42.22 23.93 14.85
CA TRP A 442 -42.28 22.97 13.75
C TRP A 442 -43.48 22.02 13.87
N ALA A 443 -44.01 21.60 12.73
CA ALA A 443 -44.97 20.50 12.61
C ALA A 443 -44.58 19.56 11.48
N ALA A 444 -44.78 18.25 11.68
CA ALA A 444 -44.50 17.22 10.70
C ALA A 444 -45.77 16.42 10.39
N LEU A 445 -45.97 16.15 9.10
CA LEU A 445 -47.11 15.40 8.57
C LEU A 445 -46.62 14.17 7.82
N GLY A 446 -47.02 12.98 8.26
CA GLY A 446 -46.83 11.75 7.51
C GLY A 446 -47.99 11.55 6.53
N GLN A 447 -47.66 11.16 5.31
CA GLN A 447 -48.63 10.87 4.24
C GLN A 447 -48.62 9.38 3.90
N VAL A 448 -49.67 8.93 3.22
CA VAL A 448 -49.83 7.53 2.79
C VAL A 448 -48.76 7.13 1.75
N ASP A 449 -48.34 8.05 0.91
CA ASP A 449 -47.12 7.90 0.13
C ASP A 449 -45.90 8.09 1.06
N PRO A 450 -44.75 7.43 0.82
CA PRO A 450 -43.57 7.46 1.70
C PRO A 450 -42.92 8.86 1.74
N LEU A 451 -43.62 9.78 2.40
CA LEU A 451 -43.40 11.21 2.38
C LEU A 451 -43.82 11.80 3.71
N VAL A 452 -42.91 12.58 4.29
CA VAL A 452 -43.17 13.43 5.44
C VAL A 452 -43.01 14.87 5.00
N SER A 453 -44.07 15.68 5.14
CA SER A 453 -44.00 17.12 4.93
C SER A 453 -43.78 17.82 6.26
N VAL A 454 -42.73 18.63 6.35
CA VAL A 454 -42.37 19.37 7.56
C VAL A 454 -42.54 20.86 7.32
N PHE A 455 -43.21 21.50 8.27
CA PHE A 455 -43.57 22.91 8.28
C PHE A 455 -42.79 23.58 9.40
N GLY A 456 -42.03 24.61 9.05
CA GLY A 456 -41.42 25.52 10.02
C GLY A 456 -42.40 26.60 10.48
N PRO A 457 -41.93 27.52 11.34
CA PRO A 457 -42.77 28.56 11.91
C PRO A 457 -43.37 29.44 10.80
N PRO A 458 -44.57 30.00 11.04
CA PRO A 458 -45.73 29.90 10.17
C PRO A 458 -45.42 30.24 8.70
N SER A 459 -45.15 29.20 7.91
CA SER A 459 -45.00 29.30 6.46
C SER A 459 -46.15 28.62 5.74
N GLU A 460 -46.66 29.27 4.69
CA GLU A 460 -47.74 28.75 3.82
C GLU A 460 -47.31 27.53 2.97
N GLN A 461 -46.01 27.19 2.99
CA GLN A 461 -45.44 26.06 2.28
C GLN A 461 -44.66 25.14 3.23
N ALA A 462 -44.64 23.84 2.92
CA ALA A 462 -43.79 22.89 3.60
C ALA A 462 -42.32 23.33 3.43
N SER A 463 -41.64 23.57 4.55
CA SER A 463 -40.23 23.94 4.57
C SER A 463 -39.35 22.80 4.06
N HIS A 464 -39.73 21.55 4.37
CA HIS A 464 -39.02 20.36 3.92
C HIS A 464 -40.00 19.26 3.51
N ARG A 465 -39.67 18.51 2.46
CA ARG A 465 -40.37 17.30 2.04
C ARG A 465 -39.40 16.14 2.08
N ILE A 466 -39.66 15.21 2.97
CA ILE A 466 -38.74 14.14 3.33
C ILE A 466 -39.31 12.84 2.77
N VAL A 467 -38.63 12.24 1.79
CA VAL A 467 -39.00 10.91 1.28
C VAL A 467 -38.52 9.85 2.26
N THR A 468 -39.43 8.97 2.67
CA THR A 468 -39.16 7.87 3.61
C THR A 468 -38.94 6.55 2.89
N SER A 469 -38.35 5.58 3.57
CA SER A 469 -38.06 4.26 2.99
C SER A 469 -39.29 3.33 2.94
N GLY A 470 -40.38 3.73 3.58
CA GLY A 470 -41.68 3.08 3.59
C GLY A 470 -42.74 4.00 4.16
N GLU A 471 -43.97 3.51 4.29
CA GLU A 471 -45.07 4.24 4.90
C GLU A 471 -44.73 4.59 6.36
N VAL A 472 -45.12 5.80 6.77
CA VAL A 472 -44.79 6.32 8.09
C VAL A 472 -45.95 6.06 9.04
N SER A 473 -45.81 5.09 9.93
CA SER A 473 -46.88 4.72 10.88
C SER A 473 -46.89 5.56 12.16
N GLY A 474 -45.83 6.34 12.41
CA GLY A 474 -45.74 7.23 13.57
C GLY A 474 -44.69 8.33 13.41
N LEU A 475 -44.97 9.50 13.97
CA LEU A 475 -44.07 10.65 14.02
C LEU A 475 -43.96 11.21 15.44
N ALA A 476 -42.75 11.55 15.87
CA ALA A 476 -42.52 12.22 17.14
C ALA A 476 -41.32 13.16 17.06
N TRP A 477 -41.47 14.39 17.53
CA TRP A 477 -40.35 15.30 17.68
C TRP A 477 -39.58 14.97 18.96
N LEU A 478 -38.26 14.80 18.81
CA LEU A 478 -37.36 14.58 19.94
C LEU A 478 -36.96 15.89 20.63
N ARG A 479 -36.97 16.96 19.83
CA ARG A 479 -36.76 18.37 20.13
C ARG A 479 -36.84 19.12 18.80
N ASP A 480 -36.82 20.43 18.83
CA ASP A 480 -36.79 21.24 17.60
C ASP A 480 -35.67 20.82 16.66
N GLY A 481 -36.02 20.66 15.38
CA GLY A 481 -35.13 20.24 14.32
C GLY A 481 -34.77 18.74 14.30
N LEU A 482 -35.21 17.92 15.26
CA LEU A 482 -34.92 16.47 15.28
C LEU A 482 -36.21 15.63 15.36
N LEU A 483 -36.53 14.96 14.26
CA LEU A 483 -37.77 14.20 14.07
C LEU A 483 -37.49 12.69 14.05
N ALA A 484 -38.23 11.92 14.83
CA ALA A 484 -38.28 10.47 14.75
C ALA A 484 -39.48 10.04 13.91
N ALA A 485 -39.25 9.19 12.91
CA ALA A 485 -40.27 8.61 12.06
C ALA A 485 -40.19 7.08 12.10
N ALA A 486 -41.31 6.43 12.43
CA ALA A 486 -41.45 4.98 12.28
C ALA A 486 -41.73 4.67 10.80
N GLU A 487 -40.72 4.14 10.10
CA GLU A 487 -40.79 3.84 8.67
C GLU A 487 -40.94 2.32 8.48
N GLY A 488 -42.10 1.86 8.02
CA GLY A 488 -42.40 0.43 7.88
C GLY A 488 -42.63 -0.28 9.23
N LEU A 489 -42.25 -1.57 9.31
CA LEU A 489 -42.59 -2.44 10.45
C LEU A 489 -41.47 -2.61 11.49
N ASP A 490 -40.21 -2.35 11.15
CA ASP A 490 -39.05 -2.71 12.00
C ASP A 490 -38.06 -1.57 12.24
N ARG A 491 -38.34 -0.37 11.72
CA ARG A 491 -37.37 0.73 11.64
C ARG A 491 -37.95 2.03 12.15
N VAL A 492 -37.19 2.67 13.04
CA VAL A 492 -37.40 4.07 13.44
C VAL A 492 -36.20 4.90 13.01
N VAL A 493 -36.42 5.86 12.12
CA VAL A 493 -35.41 6.74 11.56
C VAL A 493 -35.45 8.08 12.26
N ILE A 494 -34.29 8.54 12.74
CA ILE A 494 -34.15 9.84 13.40
C ILE A 494 -33.47 10.79 12.45
N ARG A 495 -34.16 11.85 12.04
CA ARG A 495 -33.73 12.81 11.02
C ARG A 495 -33.57 14.20 11.62
N ASN A 496 -32.50 14.87 11.26
CA ASN A 496 -32.36 16.31 11.45
C ASN A 496 -33.09 16.99 10.28
N VAL A 497 -34.20 17.67 10.58
CA VAL A 497 -35.08 18.28 9.57
C VAL A 497 -34.41 19.46 8.88
N GLU A 498 -33.71 20.31 9.63
CA GLU A 498 -33.06 21.50 9.06
C GLU A 498 -31.95 21.15 8.07
N ARG A 499 -31.24 20.04 8.33
CA ARG A 499 -30.14 19.56 7.48
C ARG A 499 -30.56 18.48 6.48
N ASP A 500 -31.79 17.98 6.57
CA ASP A 500 -32.29 16.81 5.85
C ASP A 500 -31.35 15.57 5.93
N THR A 501 -30.77 15.35 7.11
CA THR A 501 -29.82 14.24 7.34
C THR A 501 -30.35 13.21 8.33
N VAL A 502 -30.24 11.92 8.00
CA VAL A 502 -30.49 10.83 8.97
C VAL A 502 -29.38 10.84 10.02
N THR A 503 -29.75 11.09 11.28
CA THR A 503 -28.83 11.15 12.43
C THR A 503 -28.61 9.77 13.06
N ASP A 504 -29.67 8.96 13.15
CA ASP A 504 -29.61 7.61 13.70
C ASP A 504 -30.72 6.72 13.08
N THR A 505 -30.56 5.40 13.19
CA THR A 505 -31.59 4.42 12.80
C THR A 505 -31.69 3.34 13.85
N LEU A 506 -32.87 3.21 14.45
CA LEU A 506 -33.17 2.20 15.44
C LEU A 506 -33.88 1.04 14.75
N HIS A 507 -33.33 -0.17 14.88
CA HIS A 507 -33.99 -1.39 14.46
C HIS A 507 -34.71 -2.00 15.66
N VAL A 508 -36.04 -1.94 15.64
CA VAL A 508 -36.92 -2.51 16.65
C VAL A 508 -37.78 -3.54 15.95
N PRO A 509 -37.48 -4.85 16.06
CA PRO A 509 -38.27 -5.87 15.38
C PRO A 509 -39.72 -5.85 15.90
N SER A 510 -40.68 -5.64 15.02
CA SER A 510 -42.12 -5.75 15.32
C SER A 510 -42.82 -6.51 14.20
N SER A 511 -43.87 -7.25 14.55
CA SER A 511 -44.77 -7.93 13.60
C SER A 511 -45.91 -7.03 13.13
N THR A 512 -46.06 -5.86 13.73
CA THR A 512 -47.08 -4.84 13.41
C THR A 512 -46.41 -3.49 13.22
N GLU A 513 -47.13 -2.53 12.63
CA GLU A 513 -46.71 -1.13 12.48
C GLU A 513 -46.25 -0.53 13.82
N GLN A 514 -45.54 0.60 13.80
CA GLN A 514 -44.97 1.16 15.02
C GLN A 514 -45.46 2.59 15.24
N ARG A 515 -45.86 2.90 16.47
CA ARG A 515 -46.02 4.28 16.92
C ARG A 515 -44.81 4.73 17.71
N VAL A 516 -44.42 5.98 17.50
CA VAL A 516 -43.33 6.62 18.23
C VAL A 516 -43.90 7.76 19.05
N VAL A 517 -43.46 7.86 20.29
CA VAL A 517 -43.79 8.97 21.19
C VAL A 517 -42.50 9.43 21.84
N SER A 518 -42.32 10.74 21.98
CA SER A 518 -41.13 11.33 22.58
C SER A 518 -41.52 12.43 23.56
N ALA A 519 -40.85 12.46 24.70
CA ALA A 519 -40.89 13.55 25.67
C ALA A 519 -39.68 13.49 26.59
N GLY A 520 -39.20 14.63 27.09
CA GLY A 520 -38.14 14.69 28.11
C GLY A 520 -36.82 14.00 27.73
N GLY A 521 -36.51 13.92 26.43
CA GLY A 521 -35.33 13.20 25.91
C GLY A 521 -35.44 11.66 25.95
N VAL A 522 -36.66 11.13 26.12
CA VAL A 522 -36.98 9.71 26.01
C VAL A 522 -37.81 9.48 24.75
N LEU A 523 -37.47 8.42 24.01
CA LEU A 523 -38.23 7.95 22.85
C LEU A 523 -38.81 6.57 23.16
N ALA A 524 -40.13 6.45 23.10
CA ALA A 524 -40.85 5.19 23.19
C ALA A 524 -41.27 4.72 21.80
N VAL A 525 -40.96 3.46 21.49
CA VAL A 525 -41.42 2.77 20.27
C VAL A 525 -42.42 1.70 20.70
N LEU A 526 -43.67 1.87 20.30
CA LEU A 526 -44.81 1.04 20.70
C LEU A 526 -45.38 0.30 19.47
N PRO A 527 -45.72 -1.00 19.57
CA PRO A 527 -46.33 -1.74 18.47
C PRO A 527 -47.78 -1.29 18.23
N ALA A 528 -48.18 -1.20 16.96
CA ALA A 528 -49.55 -0.99 16.50
C ALA A 528 -50.41 -2.23 16.77
N ARG A 529 -51.70 -2.05 17.03
CA ARG A 529 -52.67 -3.14 17.29
C ARG A 529 -52.54 -4.26 16.25
N ASP A 530 -52.23 -5.49 16.68
CA ASP A 530 -53.21 -6.59 16.55
C ASP A 530 -52.88 -7.84 17.38
N SER A 531 -53.95 -8.47 17.86
CA SER A 531 -54.11 -9.88 18.25
C SER A 531 -53.28 -10.48 19.39
N ALA A 532 -53.96 -10.76 20.51
CA ALA A 532 -53.73 -11.81 21.53
C ALA A 532 -52.35 -11.93 22.24
N HIS A 533 -51.29 -11.28 21.78
CA HIS A 533 -49.93 -11.45 22.26
C HIS A 533 -49.37 -10.13 22.80
N VAL A 534 -48.80 -10.18 24.01
CA VAL A 534 -48.12 -9.05 24.65
C VAL A 534 -46.80 -8.79 23.91
N VAL A 535 -46.81 -7.89 22.93
CA VAL A 535 -45.58 -7.44 22.26
C VAL A 535 -45.00 -6.29 23.07
N ALA A 536 -43.77 -6.47 23.57
CA ALA A 536 -43.13 -5.46 24.40
C ALA A 536 -42.62 -4.28 23.55
N GLY A 537 -43.09 -3.07 23.83
CA GLY A 537 -42.52 -1.82 23.31
C GLY A 537 -41.09 -1.59 23.81
N SER A 538 -40.35 -0.67 23.20
CA SER A 538 -38.96 -0.38 23.54
C SER A 538 -38.77 1.10 23.91
N LEU A 539 -38.09 1.35 25.03
CA LEU A 539 -37.71 2.68 25.49
C LEU A 539 -36.24 2.95 25.16
N PHE A 540 -36.00 4.11 24.59
CA PHE A 540 -34.68 4.65 24.28
C PHE A 540 -34.50 5.97 25.01
N ARG A 541 -33.30 6.20 25.55
CA ARG A 541 -32.96 7.48 26.15
C ARG A 541 -31.92 8.17 25.29
N PHE A 542 -32.13 9.47 25.09
CA PHE A 542 -31.14 10.33 24.48
C PHE A 542 -29.99 10.56 25.47
N GLU A 543 -28.91 9.82 25.30
CA GLU A 543 -27.68 10.14 26.01
C GLU A 543 -26.86 11.12 25.15
N ARG A 544 -26.61 12.33 25.68
CA ARG A 544 -25.44 13.10 25.27
C ARG A 544 -24.23 12.28 25.67
N HIS A 545 -23.78 11.43 24.78
CA HIS A 545 -22.58 10.67 25.02
C HIS A 545 -21.38 11.62 24.97
N ARG A 546 -21.07 12.26 26.10
CA ARG A 546 -19.68 12.51 26.51
C ARG A 546 -19.05 11.14 26.80
N GLN A 547 -19.04 10.22 25.84
CA GLN A 547 -17.94 9.28 25.80
C GLN A 547 -16.72 10.13 25.54
N ARG A 548 -15.85 10.20 26.56
CA ARG A 548 -14.46 10.58 26.39
C ARG A 548 -13.86 9.62 25.37
N ARG A 549 -14.01 9.98 24.08
CA ARG A 549 -13.61 9.18 22.93
C ARG A 549 -12.11 8.99 22.98
N SER A 550 -11.66 7.74 23.12
CA SER A 550 -10.46 7.31 22.45
C SER A 550 -10.68 7.54 20.95
N ARG A 551 -10.04 8.57 20.37
CA ARG A 551 -10.10 8.80 18.93
C ARG A 551 -9.45 7.58 18.22
N PRO A 552 -10.06 6.99 17.18
CA PRO A 552 -9.45 5.90 16.41
C PRO A 552 -8.19 6.38 15.68
N LEU A 553 -7.08 5.61 15.73
CA LEU A 553 -5.81 5.85 15.02
C LEU A 553 -6.10 6.38 13.60
N PRO A 554 -5.24 7.24 13.03
CA PRO A 554 -5.39 7.77 11.67
C PRO A 554 -5.76 6.68 10.67
N THR A 555 -6.58 7.02 9.68
CA THR A 555 -7.19 6.08 8.72
C THR A 555 -6.20 5.38 7.79
N SER A 556 -4.91 5.71 7.87
CA SER A 556 -3.83 5.01 7.17
C SER A 556 -2.65 4.90 8.12
N VAL A 557 -2.46 3.73 8.71
CA VAL A 557 -1.30 3.40 9.55
C VAL A 557 -0.51 2.31 8.86
N ASN A 558 0.74 2.62 8.50
CA ASN A 558 1.63 1.69 7.82
C ASN A 558 2.32 0.73 8.80
N ASP A 559 2.60 1.19 10.02
CA ASP A 559 3.21 0.37 11.07
C ASP A 559 2.87 0.87 12.48
N VAL A 560 2.87 -0.04 13.46
CA VAL A 560 2.59 0.25 14.88
C VAL A 560 3.66 -0.41 15.74
N CYS A 561 4.21 0.33 16.70
CA CYS A 561 5.15 -0.19 17.68
C CYS A 561 4.85 0.32 19.09
N VAL A 562 5.37 -0.38 20.10
CA VAL A 562 5.08 -0.09 21.52
C VAL A 562 6.38 0.25 22.24
N ASP A 563 6.42 1.45 22.82
CA ASP A 563 7.44 1.85 23.79
C ASP A 563 7.06 1.32 25.17
N THR A 564 7.68 0.20 25.53
CA THR A 564 7.44 -0.50 26.81
C THR A 564 7.86 0.32 28.03
N ARG A 565 8.88 1.17 27.91
CA ARG A 565 9.43 1.96 29.04
C ARG A 565 8.62 3.21 29.30
N ARG A 566 8.33 3.98 28.24
CA ARG A 566 7.53 5.20 28.34
C ARG A 566 6.03 4.92 28.36
N ARG A 567 5.63 3.65 28.21
CA ARG A 567 4.23 3.22 28.18
C ARG A 567 3.43 3.97 27.11
N ARG A 568 4.04 4.15 25.94
CA ARG A 568 3.43 4.80 24.77
C ARG A 568 3.39 3.84 23.58
N ILE A 569 2.45 4.09 22.68
CA ILE A 569 2.31 3.41 21.40
C ILE A 569 2.68 4.43 20.34
N LEU A 570 3.41 4.02 19.33
CA LEU A 570 3.71 4.84 18.17
C LEU A 570 3.03 4.26 16.95
N ALA A 571 2.39 5.10 16.16
CA ALA A 571 1.81 4.71 14.89
C ALA A 571 2.36 5.60 13.78
N ALA A 572 2.87 4.95 12.73
CA ALA A 572 3.31 5.60 11.51
C ALA A 572 2.12 5.74 10.57
N THR A 573 1.76 6.96 10.24
CA THR A 573 0.81 7.25 9.16
C THR A 573 1.55 7.39 7.83
N LEU A 574 0.91 7.94 6.80
CA LEU A 574 1.59 8.25 5.55
C LEU A 574 2.78 9.22 5.73
N ARG A 575 2.71 10.16 6.67
CA ARG A 575 3.77 11.19 6.84
C ARG A 575 4.07 11.58 8.28
N THR A 576 3.30 11.12 9.26
CA THR A 576 3.48 11.46 10.67
C THR A 576 3.77 10.23 11.50
N ILE A 577 4.59 10.40 12.54
CA ILE A 577 4.69 9.45 13.64
C ILE A 577 3.92 10.05 14.80
N GLU A 578 2.84 9.40 15.17
CA GLU A 578 1.98 9.82 16.28
C GLU A 578 2.25 8.95 17.49
N SER A 579 2.26 9.55 18.69
CA SER A 579 2.43 8.85 19.95
C SER A 579 1.20 8.95 20.84
N PHE A 580 0.81 7.81 21.42
CA PHE A 580 -0.38 7.65 22.23
C PHE A 580 -0.03 6.99 23.57
N PRO A 581 -0.69 7.36 24.68
CA PRO A 581 -0.58 6.61 25.93
C PRO A 581 -1.11 5.18 25.78
N THR A 582 -0.45 4.20 26.41
CA THR A 582 -0.89 2.78 26.41
C THR A 582 -2.19 2.52 27.18
N THR A 583 -2.70 3.50 27.92
CA THR A 583 -3.97 3.40 28.65
C THR A 583 -5.12 3.94 27.81
N THR A 584 -6.27 3.26 27.84
CA THR A 584 -7.49 3.73 27.17
C THR A 584 -7.94 5.13 27.61
N ARG A 585 -7.59 5.56 28.84
CA ARG A 585 -7.81 6.92 29.37
C ARG A 585 -7.09 8.04 28.61
N GLY A 586 -5.99 7.73 27.89
CA GLY A 586 -5.12 8.71 27.26
C GLY A 586 -5.12 8.69 25.72
N LEU A 587 -5.89 7.82 25.06
CA LEU A 587 -5.95 7.74 23.59
C LEU A 587 -6.50 9.02 22.90
N GLY A 588 -7.01 9.99 23.68
CA GLY A 588 -7.35 11.33 23.22
C GLY A 588 -6.19 12.33 23.21
N GLU A 589 -5.12 12.07 23.98
CA GLU A 589 -3.88 12.84 24.00
C GLU A 589 -2.97 12.31 22.90
N ARG A 590 -3.18 12.82 21.69
CA ARG A 590 -2.32 12.55 20.56
C ARG A 590 -1.23 13.57 20.51
N GLU A 591 0.00 13.09 20.43
CA GLU A 591 1.15 13.94 20.21
C GLU A 591 1.78 13.50 18.90
N THR A 592 1.75 14.38 17.90
CA THR A 592 2.59 14.19 16.71
C THR A 592 4.03 14.31 17.17
N LEU A 593 4.75 13.19 17.23
CA LEU A 593 6.17 13.22 17.58
C LEU A 593 6.96 13.92 16.49
N VAL A 594 6.65 13.62 15.23
CA VAL A 594 7.31 14.21 14.10
C VAL A 594 6.53 14.03 12.80
N THR A 595 6.73 14.97 11.87
CA THR A 595 6.29 14.85 10.47
C THR A 595 7.54 14.61 9.62
N LEU A 596 7.54 13.54 8.84
CA LEU A 596 8.67 13.16 7.99
C LEU A 596 8.73 14.07 6.75
N PRO A 597 9.94 14.47 6.29
CA PRO A 597 10.09 15.27 5.08
C PRO A 597 9.57 14.51 3.84
N PRO A 598 8.90 15.17 2.87
CA PRO A 598 8.30 14.52 1.71
C PRO A 598 9.30 13.70 0.88
N GLU A 599 10.54 14.20 0.76
CA GLU A 599 11.63 13.57 0.01
C GLU A 599 12.11 12.24 0.59
N THR A 600 11.80 11.96 1.86
CA THR A 600 12.20 10.70 2.52
C THR A 600 11.27 9.53 2.18
N GLY A 601 10.06 9.78 1.68
CA GLY A 601 9.06 8.74 1.40
C GLY A 601 8.14 8.40 2.59
N HIS A 602 7.30 7.39 2.42
CA HIS A 602 6.36 6.95 3.44
C HIS A 602 6.99 5.94 4.41
N PRO A 603 6.73 6.04 5.72
CA PRO A 603 7.25 5.09 6.69
C PRO A 603 6.66 3.71 6.44
N ARG A 604 7.53 2.70 6.29
CA ARG A 604 7.20 1.29 6.04
C ARG A 604 7.34 0.42 7.29
N ARG A 605 8.40 0.68 8.07
CA ARG A 605 8.72 -0.07 9.30
C ARG A 605 9.27 0.86 10.36
N MET A 606 8.92 0.60 11.61
CA MET A 606 9.42 1.31 12.78
C MET A 606 9.92 0.37 13.87
N ALA A 607 10.95 0.80 14.57
CA ALA A 607 11.40 0.16 15.81
C ALA A 607 11.64 1.24 16.87
N VAL A 608 11.52 0.87 18.14
CA VAL A 608 11.74 1.78 19.28
C VAL A 608 12.86 1.24 20.16
N ALA A 609 13.81 2.10 20.47
CA ALA A 609 14.90 1.83 21.39
C ALA A 609 14.47 2.05 22.86
N ARG A 610 15.22 1.46 23.81
CA ARG A 610 14.93 1.60 25.25
C ARG A 610 15.10 3.03 25.81
N ASP A 611 15.84 3.87 25.11
CA ASP A 611 15.99 5.30 25.43
C ASP A 611 14.85 6.14 24.83
N GLY A 612 13.97 5.55 24.01
CA GLY A 612 12.84 6.18 23.35
C GLY A 612 13.16 6.77 21.97
N ALA A 613 14.34 6.51 21.42
CA ALA A 613 14.63 6.82 20.02
C ALA A 613 13.84 5.89 19.08
N VAL A 614 13.38 6.40 17.95
CA VAL A 614 12.57 5.66 16.97
C VAL A 614 13.33 5.60 15.67
N ALA A 615 13.60 4.39 15.18
CA ALA A 615 14.16 4.18 13.85
C ALA A 615 13.01 3.96 12.89
N VAL A 616 13.09 4.57 11.71
CA VAL A 616 12.08 4.47 10.67
C VAL A 616 12.76 4.16 9.35
N VAL A 617 12.25 3.14 8.67
CA VAL A 617 12.59 2.84 7.29
C VAL A 617 11.43 3.28 6.41
N THR A 618 11.74 3.98 5.32
CA THR A 618 10.74 4.44 4.35
C THR A 618 10.69 3.55 3.10
N ASP A 619 9.64 3.69 2.29
CA ASP A 619 9.49 3.01 1.00
C ASP A 619 10.52 3.42 -0.05
N LEU A 620 11.04 4.65 0.01
CA LEU A 620 12.17 5.12 -0.82
C LEU A 620 13.54 4.63 -0.32
N GLY A 621 13.57 3.84 0.75
CA GLY A 621 14.80 3.24 1.29
C GLY A 621 15.63 4.17 2.18
N ALA A 622 15.06 5.28 2.65
CA ALA A 622 15.71 6.12 3.65
C ALA A 622 15.65 5.44 5.03
N LEU A 623 16.72 5.58 5.81
CA LEU A 623 16.76 5.22 7.22
C LEU A 623 16.82 6.49 8.05
N LEU A 624 15.78 6.72 8.85
CA LEU A 624 15.62 7.91 9.68
C LEU A 624 15.70 7.52 11.15
N LEU A 625 16.30 8.39 11.95
CA LEU A 625 16.30 8.31 13.40
C LEU A 625 15.55 9.51 13.97
N VAL A 626 14.49 9.24 14.72
CA VAL A 626 13.69 10.24 15.38
C VAL A 626 14.00 10.21 16.86
N GLN A 627 14.58 11.30 17.38
CA GLN A 627 14.94 11.44 18.78
C GLN A 627 14.55 12.83 19.27
N ASN A 628 13.75 12.88 20.34
CA ASN A 628 13.26 14.13 20.94
C ASN A 628 12.60 15.10 19.93
N GLY A 629 11.87 14.57 18.96
CA GLY A 629 11.18 15.37 17.92
C GLY A 629 12.06 15.82 16.75
N VAL A 630 13.36 15.53 16.79
CA VAL A 630 14.29 15.80 15.68
C VAL A 630 14.38 14.57 14.80
N VAL A 631 14.28 14.76 13.47
CA VAL A 631 14.56 13.73 12.46
C VAL A 631 16.00 13.88 12.00
N GLU A 632 16.79 12.82 12.17
CA GLU A 632 18.12 12.69 11.60
C GLU A 632 18.07 11.66 10.47
N THR A 633 18.43 12.07 9.25
CA THR A 633 18.55 11.16 8.11
C THR A 633 19.88 10.43 8.19
N LEU A 634 19.84 9.13 8.49
CA LEU A 634 21.03 8.31 8.63
C LEU A 634 21.50 7.72 7.30
N ILE A 635 20.54 7.45 6.41
CA ILE A 635 20.77 6.99 5.05
C ILE A 635 19.81 7.75 4.15
N GLU A 636 20.37 8.47 3.18
CA GLU A 636 19.58 9.21 2.18
C GLU A 636 18.80 8.25 1.26
N PRO A 637 17.65 8.70 0.73
CA PRO A 637 16.88 7.95 -0.26
C PRO A 637 17.67 7.86 -1.56
N SER A 638 18.49 6.81 -1.71
CA SER A 638 19.44 6.66 -2.82
C SER A 638 19.30 5.32 -3.56
N GLY A 639 18.20 4.58 -3.33
CA GLY A 639 17.98 3.25 -3.88
C GLY A 639 18.93 2.14 -3.35
N ARG A 640 19.90 2.48 -2.49
CA ARG A 640 20.87 1.52 -1.91
C ARG A 640 20.29 0.59 -0.85
N VAL A 641 19.12 0.92 -0.29
CA VAL A 641 18.33 0.03 0.55
C VAL A 641 17.04 -0.24 -0.22
N ARG A 642 17.05 -1.26 -1.08
CA ARG A 642 15.81 -1.72 -1.71
C ARG A 642 14.93 -2.30 -0.60
N CYS A 643 13.73 -1.74 -0.45
CA CYS A 643 12.64 -2.15 0.45
C CYS A 643 13.11 -2.90 1.70
N ALA A 644 13.39 -2.20 2.80
CA ALA A 644 13.66 -2.88 4.06
C ALA A 644 12.34 -3.36 4.70
N LEU A 645 12.25 -4.66 4.96
CA LEU A 645 11.05 -5.32 5.46
C LEU A 645 11.14 -5.62 6.97
N GLY A 646 12.35 -5.61 7.54
CA GLY A 646 12.62 -5.81 8.96
C GLY A 646 13.52 -4.71 9.57
N LEU A 647 13.25 -4.36 10.84
CA LEU A 647 13.98 -3.31 11.57
C LEU A 647 14.02 -3.64 13.07
N ALA A 648 15.21 -3.55 13.69
CA ALA A 648 15.38 -3.79 15.13
C ALA A 648 16.47 -2.93 15.77
N PHE A 649 16.31 -2.61 17.06
CA PHE A 649 17.33 -1.91 17.86
C PHE A 649 18.14 -2.87 18.73
N GLY A 650 19.44 -2.63 18.83
CA GLY A 650 20.31 -3.23 19.85
C GLY A 650 19.86 -2.88 21.27
N ARG A 651 20.13 -3.75 22.26
CA ARG A 651 19.70 -3.56 23.66
C ARG A 651 20.19 -2.25 24.31
N ARG A 652 21.39 -1.79 23.97
CA ARG A 652 21.93 -0.51 24.46
C ARG A 652 21.43 0.69 23.65
N GLY A 653 20.66 0.46 22.59
CA GLY A 653 20.22 1.49 21.66
C GLY A 653 21.37 2.05 20.82
N ASP A 654 22.58 1.50 20.85
CA ASP A 654 23.74 1.99 20.11
C ASP A 654 23.76 1.52 18.64
N ARG A 655 22.94 0.52 18.31
CA ARG A 655 22.93 -0.18 17.02
C ARG A 655 21.53 -0.31 16.46
N ILE A 656 21.40 -0.18 15.14
CA ILE A 656 20.19 -0.45 14.37
C ILE A 656 20.50 -1.58 13.38
N PHE A 657 19.59 -2.53 13.26
CA PHE A 657 19.66 -3.64 12.30
C PHE A 657 18.53 -3.50 11.29
N VAL A 658 18.89 -3.59 10.01
CA VAL A 658 17.98 -3.38 8.88
C VAL A 658 18.09 -4.59 7.95
N GLY A 659 16.95 -5.21 7.66
CA GLY A 659 16.85 -6.35 6.74
C GLY A 659 16.26 -5.85 5.44
N SER A 660 16.97 -6.09 4.33
CA SER A 660 16.62 -5.55 3.02
C SER A 660 16.12 -6.63 2.07
N ALA A 661 15.36 -6.22 1.07
CA ALA A 661 14.92 -7.07 -0.03
C ALA A 661 16.08 -7.64 -0.86
N ASP A 662 17.31 -7.12 -0.72
CA ASP A 662 18.51 -7.66 -1.37
C ASP A 662 19.14 -8.85 -0.61
N GLY A 663 18.51 -9.33 0.47
CA GLY A 663 19.01 -10.44 1.30
C GLY A 663 20.09 -10.04 2.32
N SER A 664 20.48 -8.76 2.36
CA SER A 664 21.45 -8.26 3.33
C SER A 664 20.80 -7.90 4.66
N VAL A 665 21.49 -8.26 5.75
CA VAL A 665 21.22 -7.73 7.09
C VAL A 665 22.32 -6.73 7.40
N ARG A 666 21.96 -5.44 7.45
CA ARG A 666 22.90 -4.34 7.66
C ARG A 666 22.83 -3.87 9.11
N ARG A 667 23.99 -3.55 9.67
CA ARG A 667 24.14 -2.98 11.02
C ARG A 667 24.58 -1.53 10.90
N TRP A 668 23.97 -0.65 11.68
CA TRP A 668 24.29 0.77 11.74
C TRP A 668 24.59 1.22 13.17
N TRP A 669 25.63 2.05 13.38
CA TRP A 669 26.03 2.53 14.70
C TRP A 669 25.63 4.00 14.94
N ARG A 670 24.86 4.24 16.02
CA ARG A 670 24.38 5.57 16.42
C ARG A 670 25.47 6.57 16.75
N SER A 671 26.52 6.15 17.45
CA SER A 671 27.56 7.06 17.95
C SER A 671 28.60 7.50 16.92
N ARG A 672 28.63 6.89 15.74
CA ARG A 672 29.67 7.13 14.72
C ARG A 672 29.11 7.52 13.35
N GLY A 673 27.80 7.56 13.19
CA GLY A 673 27.16 7.86 11.90
C GLY A 673 27.55 6.91 10.76
N ARG A 674 28.01 5.69 11.08
CA ARG A 674 28.66 4.80 10.10
C ARG A 674 27.85 3.52 9.92
N LEU A 675 27.53 3.21 8.67
CA LEU A 675 27.11 1.88 8.25
C LEU A 675 28.23 0.88 8.54
N GLY A 676 27.93 -0.16 9.29
CA GLY A 676 28.80 -1.33 9.39
C GLY A 676 28.78 -2.15 8.12
N ALA A 677 29.81 -2.99 7.96
CA ALA A 677 29.88 -3.92 6.85
C ALA A 677 28.56 -4.71 6.76
N PRO A 678 28.00 -4.89 5.55
CA PRO A 678 26.82 -5.71 5.37
C PRO A 678 27.12 -7.12 5.86
N VAL A 679 26.26 -7.64 6.74
CA VAL A 679 26.27 -9.07 7.04
C VAL A 679 25.47 -9.70 5.91
N LEU A 680 26.16 -10.08 4.82
CA LEU A 680 25.57 -10.82 3.72
C LEU A 680 25.16 -12.19 4.29
N GLY A 681 23.87 -12.48 4.25
CA GLY A 681 23.32 -13.65 4.92
C GLY A 681 22.37 -14.42 4.04
N HIS A 682 21.31 -13.79 3.57
CA HIS A 682 20.25 -14.51 2.89
C HIS A 682 20.39 -14.45 1.36
N GLU A 683 19.91 -15.50 0.69
CA GLU A 683 19.85 -15.57 -0.78
C GLU A 683 18.54 -14.96 -1.32
N GLY A 684 17.56 -14.74 -0.44
CA GLY A 684 16.29 -14.10 -0.71
C GLY A 684 16.04 -12.89 0.18
N ALA A 685 14.91 -12.20 -0.05
CA ALA A 685 14.53 -11.02 0.72
C ALA A 685 14.35 -11.34 2.21
N VAL A 686 14.96 -10.52 3.08
CA VAL A 686 14.78 -10.64 4.54
C VAL A 686 13.44 -10.05 4.94
N CYS A 687 12.46 -10.88 5.31
CA CYS A 687 11.08 -10.48 5.60
C CYS A 687 10.87 -10.04 7.05
N GLY A 688 11.53 -10.72 8.00
CA GLY A 688 11.40 -10.47 9.44
C GLY A 688 12.75 -10.32 10.11
N LEU A 689 12.81 -9.45 11.13
CA LEU A 689 13.98 -9.26 11.99
C LEU A 689 13.53 -9.09 13.44
N SER A 690 14.11 -9.88 14.33
CA SER A 690 13.83 -9.82 15.75
C SER A 690 15.13 -9.87 16.56
N ILE A 691 15.21 -9.09 17.64
CA ILE A 691 16.33 -9.13 18.57
C ILE A 691 15.94 -9.88 19.84
N ALA A 692 16.83 -10.72 20.35
CA ALA A 692 16.61 -11.40 21.62
C ALA A 692 16.48 -10.35 22.75
N PRO A 693 15.65 -10.59 23.78
CA PRO A 693 15.52 -9.70 24.94
C PRO A 693 16.85 -9.42 25.67
N SER A 694 17.77 -10.40 25.63
CA SER A 694 19.14 -10.29 26.15
C SER A 694 19.98 -9.24 25.39
N GLY A 695 19.62 -8.95 24.13
CA GLY A 695 20.34 -8.08 23.21
C GLY A 695 21.57 -8.70 22.57
N LEU A 696 21.80 -10.00 22.81
CA LEU A 696 23.00 -10.70 22.38
C LEU A 696 22.82 -11.42 21.04
N ALA A 697 21.58 -11.70 20.64
CA ALA A 697 21.30 -12.42 19.40
C ALA A 697 20.24 -11.72 18.57
N ILE A 698 20.30 -11.93 17.25
CA ILE A 698 19.35 -11.42 16.26
C ILE A 698 18.89 -12.60 15.42
N ALA A 699 17.60 -12.66 15.13
CA ALA A 699 17.00 -13.64 14.24
C ALA A 699 16.52 -12.91 12.99
N SER A 700 16.87 -13.42 11.82
CA SER A 700 16.36 -12.97 10.52
C SER A 700 15.66 -14.10 9.80
N SER A 701 14.48 -13.83 9.28
CA SER A 701 13.73 -14.75 8.42
C SER A 701 13.71 -14.24 6.98
N SER A 702 13.69 -15.16 6.02
CA SER A 702 13.83 -14.82 4.60
C SER A 702 12.92 -15.67 3.71
N VAL A 703 12.65 -15.13 2.51
CA VAL A 703 11.95 -15.84 1.42
C VAL A 703 12.75 -17.05 0.93
N ASP A 704 14.06 -17.12 1.20
CA ASP A 704 14.88 -18.32 0.92
C ASP A 704 14.54 -19.54 1.80
N GLY A 705 13.54 -19.42 2.69
CA GLY A 705 13.12 -20.50 3.58
C GLY A 705 14.04 -20.71 4.77
N THR A 706 15.01 -19.82 5.00
CA THR A 706 15.97 -19.94 6.11
C THR A 706 15.71 -18.92 7.21
N LEU A 707 15.79 -19.39 8.45
CA LEU A 707 15.98 -18.58 9.64
C LEU A 707 17.47 -18.54 9.96
N ARG A 708 18.05 -17.36 10.11
CA ARG A 708 19.43 -17.20 10.58
C ARG A 708 19.49 -16.49 11.92
N ILE A 709 20.32 -17.01 12.80
CA ILE A 709 20.59 -16.44 14.12
C ILE A 709 22.01 -15.89 14.13
N TRP A 710 22.15 -14.64 14.53
CA TRP A 710 23.39 -13.88 14.50
C TRP A 710 23.75 -13.40 15.90
N ASP A 711 25.05 -13.36 16.21
CA ASP A 711 25.54 -12.65 17.37
C ASP A 711 25.42 -11.14 17.13
N ALA A 712 24.67 -10.44 17.98
CA ALA A 712 24.42 -9.00 17.84
C ALA A 712 25.70 -8.15 18.05
N GLY A 713 26.67 -8.69 18.78
CA GLY A 713 27.95 -8.07 19.11
C GLY A 713 28.89 -7.99 17.91
N SER A 714 29.26 -9.13 17.38
CA SER A 714 30.19 -9.33 16.26
C SER A 714 29.49 -9.20 14.90
N GLY A 715 28.25 -9.68 14.79
CA GLY A 715 27.55 -9.89 13.51
C GLY A 715 27.84 -11.25 12.89
N ALA A 716 28.48 -12.17 13.61
CA ALA A 716 28.76 -13.52 13.14
C ALA A 716 27.47 -14.35 13.08
N LEU A 717 27.36 -15.22 12.06
CA LEU A 717 26.30 -16.22 11.97
C LEU A 717 26.53 -17.29 13.03
N GLU A 718 25.60 -17.44 13.96
CA GLU A 718 25.62 -18.50 14.98
C GLU A 718 24.97 -19.78 14.44
N ARG A 719 23.87 -19.64 13.69
CA ARG A 719 23.06 -20.79 13.24
C ARG A 719 22.19 -20.44 12.04
N THR A 720 21.95 -21.44 11.19
CA THR A 720 20.91 -21.45 10.15
C THR A 720 19.93 -22.59 10.44
N VAL A 721 18.64 -22.32 10.28
CA VAL A 721 17.56 -23.29 10.39
C VAL A 721 16.77 -23.23 9.09
N GLU A 722 16.73 -24.32 8.35
CA GLU A 722 16.01 -24.42 7.08
C GLU A 722 14.55 -24.85 7.30
N ARG A 723 13.68 -24.37 6.43
CA ARG A 723 12.24 -24.66 6.40
C ARG A 723 11.80 -24.92 4.97
N ASP A 724 10.72 -25.67 4.84
CA ASP A 724 10.23 -26.15 3.54
C ASP A 724 9.59 -25.04 2.68
N ASP A 725 9.30 -23.88 3.27
CA ASP A 725 8.68 -22.75 2.59
C ASP A 725 9.27 -21.41 3.04
N ALA A 726 9.00 -20.37 2.25
CA ALA A 726 9.40 -18.99 2.48
C ALA A 726 8.90 -18.50 3.84
N LEU A 727 9.79 -17.90 4.62
CA LEU A 727 9.44 -17.33 5.91
C LEU A 727 9.00 -15.88 5.74
N SER A 728 7.85 -15.56 6.33
CA SER A 728 7.18 -14.28 6.22
C SER A 728 7.48 -13.35 7.40
N ASP A 729 7.73 -13.88 8.60
CA ASP A 729 8.10 -13.09 9.78
C ASP A 729 8.77 -13.95 10.88
N VAL A 730 9.43 -13.30 11.84
CA VAL A 730 10.04 -13.94 13.02
C VAL A 730 9.93 -13.08 14.27
N ALA A 731 9.64 -13.70 15.42
CA ALA A 731 9.62 -13.02 16.71
C ALA A 731 10.28 -13.84 17.82
N PHE A 732 11.24 -13.25 18.54
CA PHE A 732 11.73 -13.82 19.80
C PHE A 732 10.67 -13.76 20.90
N ALA A 733 10.55 -14.83 21.66
CA ALA A 733 9.79 -14.85 22.89
C ALA A 733 10.49 -14.01 23.97
N PRO A 734 9.74 -13.48 24.96
CA PRO A 734 10.31 -12.72 26.08
C PRO A 734 11.34 -13.49 26.92
N ASP A 735 11.33 -14.82 26.88
CA ASP A 735 12.32 -15.67 27.54
C ASP A 735 13.70 -15.67 26.83
N GLY A 736 13.75 -15.29 25.55
CA GLY A 736 14.97 -15.28 24.74
C GLY A 736 15.44 -16.65 24.24
N GLU A 737 14.73 -17.72 24.58
CA GLU A 737 15.05 -19.10 24.21
C GLU A 737 14.15 -19.62 23.08
N ARG A 738 12.91 -19.12 22.98
CA ARG A 738 11.95 -19.51 21.93
C ARG A 738 11.82 -18.46 20.84
N LEU A 739 11.53 -18.91 19.64
CA LEU A 739 11.30 -18.13 18.43
C LEU A 739 9.99 -18.58 17.79
N ALA A 740 9.12 -17.64 17.43
CA ALA A 740 7.97 -17.92 16.58
C ALA A 740 8.34 -17.58 15.14
N LEU A 741 8.20 -18.55 14.25
CA LEU A 741 8.42 -18.42 12.82
C LEU A 741 7.09 -18.49 12.11
N ALA A 742 6.85 -17.57 11.19
CA ALA A 742 5.70 -17.56 10.33
C ALA A 742 6.13 -17.84 8.89
N ASP A 743 5.39 -18.67 8.17
CA ASP A 743 5.66 -18.98 6.76
C ASP A 743 4.61 -18.38 5.81
N GLY A 744 4.84 -18.58 4.50
CA GLY A 744 3.96 -18.11 3.43
C GLY A 744 2.65 -18.90 3.29
N ARG A 745 2.54 -20.10 3.88
CA ARG A 745 1.35 -20.97 3.82
C ARG A 745 0.41 -20.78 5.00
N GLY A 746 0.78 -19.97 5.99
CA GLY A 746 -0.06 -19.72 7.15
C GLY A 746 0.29 -20.58 8.37
N LEU A 747 1.43 -21.25 8.35
CA LEU A 747 1.93 -22.06 9.45
C LEU A 747 2.75 -21.21 10.42
N VAL A 748 2.59 -21.47 11.71
CA VAL A 748 3.45 -20.94 12.76
C VAL A 748 4.22 -22.09 13.39
N SER A 749 5.55 -21.96 13.45
CA SER A 749 6.45 -22.92 14.09
C SER A 749 7.19 -22.28 15.26
N ILE A 750 7.17 -22.93 16.42
CA ILE A 750 7.88 -22.48 17.61
C ILE A 750 9.16 -23.28 17.75
N VAL A 751 10.30 -22.58 17.70
CA VAL A 751 11.62 -23.20 17.66
C VAL A 751 12.45 -22.73 18.84
N ARG A 752 13.24 -23.63 19.42
CA ARG A 752 14.24 -23.27 20.42
C ARG A 752 15.54 -22.79 19.79
N ARG A 753 16.12 -21.74 20.36
CA ARG A 753 17.39 -21.14 19.92
C ARG A 753 18.57 -22.10 20.06
N GLY A 754 18.64 -22.86 21.16
CA GLY A 754 19.83 -23.64 21.54
C GLY A 754 20.08 -24.91 20.71
N ASP A 755 19.03 -25.62 20.33
CA ASP A 755 19.09 -26.92 19.65
C ASP A 755 18.38 -26.90 18.28
N GLY A 756 17.53 -25.91 17.99
CA GLY A 756 16.73 -25.86 16.77
C GLY A 756 15.52 -26.81 16.81
N GLY A 757 15.23 -27.40 17.97
CA GLY A 757 14.08 -28.28 18.17
C GLY A 757 12.78 -27.53 17.93
N ASN A 758 11.83 -28.18 17.24
CA ASN A 758 10.49 -27.66 17.03
C ASN A 758 9.62 -28.03 18.24
N ASP A 759 9.19 -27.02 18.99
CA ASP A 759 8.37 -27.20 20.20
C ASP A 759 6.89 -27.36 19.86
N ALA A 760 6.43 -26.63 18.84
CA ALA A 760 5.06 -26.68 18.37
C ALA A 760 4.99 -26.20 16.92
N GLN A 761 4.03 -26.72 16.16
CA GLN A 761 3.74 -26.27 14.81
C GLN A 761 2.24 -26.38 14.57
N PHE A 762 1.61 -25.29 14.09
CA PHE A 762 0.18 -25.25 13.88
C PHE A 762 -0.22 -24.31 12.75
N GLN A 763 -1.33 -24.65 12.08
CA GLN A 763 -1.91 -23.82 11.03
C GLN A 763 -2.66 -22.64 11.65
N ALA A 764 -2.13 -21.43 11.51
CA ALA A 764 -2.72 -20.22 12.06
C ALA A 764 -3.61 -19.48 11.05
N HIS A 765 -3.22 -19.45 9.77
CA HIS A 765 -3.94 -18.74 8.70
C HIS A 765 -4.05 -19.62 7.46
N GLU A 766 -4.90 -19.28 6.49
CA GLU A 766 -5.01 -20.02 5.22
C GLU A 766 -4.01 -19.57 4.15
N GLY A 767 -3.07 -18.69 4.51
CA GLY A 767 -2.08 -18.13 3.60
C GLY A 767 -1.11 -17.22 4.33
N TRP A 768 -0.49 -16.31 3.57
CA TRP A 768 0.62 -15.46 4.03
C TRP A 768 0.34 -14.79 5.38
N ILE A 769 1.25 -14.98 6.33
CA ILE A 769 1.21 -14.29 7.63
C ILE A 769 1.97 -12.96 7.50
N GLU A 770 1.28 -11.85 7.71
CA GLU A 770 1.88 -10.52 7.65
C GLU A 770 2.73 -10.23 8.89
N ARG A 771 2.29 -10.70 10.07
CA ARG A 771 2.97 -10.49 11.35
C ARG A 771 2.76 -11.62 12.35
N VAL A 772 3.79 -11.88 13.14
CA VAL A 772 3.73 -12.68 14.37
C VAL A 772 4.32 -11.92 15.55
N GLN A 773 3.65 -11.94 16.71
CA GLN A 773 4.15 -11.28 17.91
C GLN A 773 3.81 -12.05 19.18
N TRP A 774 4.80 -12.20 20.05
CA TRP A 774 4.60 -12.72 21.40
C TRP A 774 3.91 -11.73 22.31
N SER A 775 3.02 -12.25 23.14
CA SER A 775 2.55 -11.56 24.33
C SER A 775 3.71 -11.30 25.31
N PRO A 776 3.65 -10.24 26.13
CA PRO A 776 4.74 -9.92 27.07
C PRO A 776 5.02 -10.99 28.13
N ASP A 777 4.06 -11.87 28.43
CA ASP A 777 4.23 -12.99 29.36
C ASP A 777 4.88 -14.23 28.71
N GLY A 778 4.97 -14.25 27.37
CA GLY A 778 5.55 -15.34 26.60
C GLY A 778 4.69 -16.60 26.53
N LEU A 779 3.40 -16.51 26.89
CA LEU A 779 2.46 -17.64 26.89
C LEU A 779 1.58 -17.65 25.63
N SER A 780 1.24 -16.48 25.12
CA SER A 780 0.34 -16.31 23.97
C SER A 780 1.04 -15.69 22.77
N LEU A 781 0.48 -15.92 21.59
CA LEU A 781 0.88 -15.34 20.31
C LEU A 781 -0.28 -14.58 19.67
N VAL A 782 0.07 -13.51 18.96
CA VAL A 782 -0.79 -12.82 18.00
C VAL A 782 -0.27 -13.11 16.61
N THR A 783 -1.14 -13.57 15.72
CA THR A 783 -0.84 -13.79 14.31
C THR A 783 -1.81 -12.99 13.45
N ALA A 784 -1.30 -12.33 12.42
CA ALA A 784 -2.06 -11.47 11.53
C ALA A 784 -1.79 -11.91 10.09
N GLY A 785 -2.83 -12.24 9.33
CA GLY A 785 -2.68 -12.88 8.01
C GLY A 785 -3.41 -12.19 6.87
N ALA A 786 -3.02 -12.55 5.65
CA ALA A 786 -3.62 -12.06 4.41
C ALA A 786 -5.10 -12.46 4.27
N ASP A 787 -5.57 -13.43 5.07
CA ASP A 787 -6.98 -13.83 5.22
C ASP A 787 -7.86 -12.77 5.91
N HIS A 788 -7.32 -11.58 6.19
CA HIS A 788 -7.98 -10.48 6.91
C HIS A 788 -8.35 -10.84 8.35
N MET A 789 -7.67 -11.82 8.94
CA MET A 789 -7.91 -12.25 10.31
C MET A 789 -6.71 -11.93 11.19
N ILE A 790 -7.00 -11.60 12.45
CA ILE A 790 -6.02 -11.59 13.53
C ILE A 790 -6.46 -12.62 14.56
N ARG A 791 -5.58 -13.54 14.88
CA ARG A 791 -5.81 -14.58 15.89
C ARG A 791 -4.91 -14.34 17.09
N TYR A 792 -5.48 -14.46 18.28
CA TYR A 792 -4.78 -14.40 19.55
C TYR A 792 -5.06 -15.68 20.32
N GLY A 793 -4.01 -16.38 20.74
CA GLY A 793 -4.12 -17.69 21.37
C GLY A 793 -2.85 -18.16 22.05
N SER A 794 -2.92 -19.35 22.64
CA SER A 794 -1.76 -20.03 23.23
C SER A 794 -0.67 -20.27 22.18
N ALA A 795 0.59 -20.19 22.61
CA ALA A 795 1.72 -20.32 21.70
C ALA A 795 1.93 -21.72 21.12
N ASP A 796 1.31 -22.74 21.70
CA ASP A 796 1.25 -24.12 21.18
C ASP A 796 0.22 -24.29 20.04
N GLY A 797 -0.65 -23.31 19.82
CA GLY A 797 -1.73 -23.38 18.85
C GLY A 797 -2.98 -24.12 19.31
N GLU A 798 -3.00 -24.70 20.51
CA GLU A 798 -4.12 -25.53 20.99
C GLU A 798 -5.36 -24.69 21.33
N ARG A 799 -5.16 -23.43 21.73
CA ARG A 799 -6.24 -22.56 22.23
C ARG A 799 -6.22 -21.20 21.57
N ILE A 800 -7.13 -20.98 20.62
CA ILE A 800 -7.42 -19.64 20.09
C ILE A 800 -8.41 -18.95 21.04
N THR A 801 -7.94 -17.91 21.74
CA THR A 801 -8.74 -17.17 22.72
C THR A 801 -9.59 -16.10 22.05
N ARG A 802 -9.10 -15.52 20.95
CA ARG A 802 -9.84 -14.47 20.24
C ARG A 802 -9.50 -14.45 18.76
N ILE A 803 -10.52 -14.22 17.96
CA ILE A 803 -10.41 -14.01 16.52
C ILE A 803 -11.03 -12.65 16.20
N LEU A 804 -10.35 -11.87 15.37
CA LEU A 804 -10.76 -10.55 14.94
C LEU A 804 -10.74 -10.51 13.41
N ARG A 805 -11.86 -10.11 12.81
CA ARG A 805 -11.95 -9.88 11.37
C ARG A 805 -11.65 -8.43 11.06
N THR A 806 -10.86 -8.22 10.03
CA THR A 806 -10.47 -6.90 9.52
C THR A 806 -11.05 -6.64 8.12
N LYS A 807 -11.18 -5.38 7.67
CA LYS A 807 -11.64 -5.02 6.32
C LYS A 807 -10.57 -5.24 5.25
N GLY A 808 -9.31 -5.38 5.63
CA GLY A 808 -8.17 -5.59 4.74
C GLY A 808 -7.00 -6.26 5.48
N PRO A 809 -5.94 -6.71 4.79
CA PRO A 809 -4.89 -7.51 5.41
C PRO A 809 -4.13 -6.66 6.46
N PRO A 810 -4.11 -7.09 7.74
CA PRO A 810 -3.49 -6.34 8.82
C PRO A 810 -1.96 -6.37 8.70
N ARG A 811 -1.39 -5.32 8.09
CA ARG A 811 0.06 -5.19 7.86
C ARG A 811 0.90 -5.01 9.12
N SER A 812 0.29 -4.62 10.24
CA SER A 812 0.98 -4.42 11.51
C SER A 812 0.07 -4.67 12.70
N VAL A 813 0.63 -5.30 13.73
CA VAL A 813 -0.04 -5.60 15.00
C VAL A 813 0.94 -5.36 16.15
N ALA A 814 0.43 -4.84 17.26
CA ALA A 814 1.21 -4.63 18.47
C ALA A 814 0.42 -4.95 19.74
N VAL A 815 1.03 -5.69 20.66
CA VAL A 815 0.46 -6.00 21.98
C VAL A 815 0.95 -5.00 23.02
N SER A 816 0.05 -4.51 23.86
CA SER A 816 0.39 -3.62 24.97
C SER A 816 1.41 -4.25 25.93
N PRO A 817 2.23 -3.46 26.67
CA PRO A 817 3.22 -4.01 27.59
C PRO A 817 2.65 -4.87 28.72
N ARG A 818 1.36 -4.71 29.02
CA ARG A 818 0.63 -5.50 30.03
C ARG A 818 -0.15 -6.69 29.45
N GLY A 819 -0.14 -6.89 28.14
CA GLY A 819 -0.91 -7.95 27.47
C GLY A 819 -2.43 -7.70 27.36
N ASN A 820 -2.92 -6.55 27.84
CA ASN A 820 -4.36 -6.30 27.97
C ASN A 820 -5.01 -5.68 26.74
N TYR A 821 -4.21 -5.16 25.81
CA TYR A 821 -4.70 -4.50 24.60
C TYR A 821 -3.90 -4.94 23.39
N LEU A 822 -4.59 -5.05 22.26
CA LEU A 822 -4.05 -5.27 20.95
C LEU A 822 -4.32 -4.01 20.10
N TYR A 823 -3.27 -3.56 19.41
CA TYR A 823 -3.29 -2.44 18.49
C TYR A 823 -3.06 -2.97 17.08
N PHE A 824 -3.94 -2.63 16.16
CA PHE A 824 -3.83 -3.00 14.75
C PHE A 824 -4.66 -2.04 13.91
N HIS A 825 -4.47 -2.12 12.59
CA HIS A 825 -5.11 -1.23 11.63
C HIS A 825 -6.35 -1.89 10.99
N ASP A 826 -7.55 -1.35 11.28
CA ASP A 826 -8.79 -1.63 10.52
C ASP A 826 -9.96 -0.64 10.82
N GLY A 827 -9.68 0.65 11.05
CA GLY A 827 -10.71 1.60 11.51
C GLY A 827 -11.29 1.32 12.92
N ARG A 828 -11.00 0.16 13.53
CA ARG A 828 -11.03 -0.11 14.97
C ARG A 828 -9.61 -0.30 15.45
N THR A 829 -9.20 0.58 16.36
CA THR A 829 -7.78 0.83 16.64
C THR A 829 -7.22 0.08 17.84
N VAL A 830 -8.09 -0.19 18.82
CA VAL A 830 -7.68 -0.79 20.08
C VAL A 830 -8.71 -1.83 20.44
N VAL A 831 -8.28 -3.08 20.54
CA VAL A 831 -9.10 -4.16 21.07
C VAL A 831 -8.56 -4.53 22.44
N ARG A 832 -9.40 -4.41 23.47
CA ARG A 832 -9.07 -4.95 24.79
C ARG A 832 -9.00 -6.46 24.68
N LEU A 833 -7.82 -7.04 24.82
CA LEU A 833 -7.67 -8.48 25.04
C LEU A 833 -8.25 -8.79 26.43
N GLY A 834 -8.96 -9.91 26.56
CA GLY A 834 -9.39 -10.39 27.89
C GLY A 834 -8.18 -10.66 28.79
N ALA A 835 -8.40 -11.14 30.01
CA ALA A 835 -7.28 -11.69 30.78
C ALA A 835 -6.51 -12.68 29.87
N SER A 836 -5.18 -12.55 29.80
CA SER A 836 -4.30 -13.55 29.15
C SER A 836 -4.79 -14.93 29.58
N PRO A 837 -4.94 -15.93 28.67
CA PRO A 837 -5.46 -17.25 29.03
C PRO A 837 -4.73 -17.70 30.29
N ALA A 838 -5.48 -17.69 31.39
CA ALA A 838 -4.89 -17.75 32.70
C ALA A 838 -4.15 -19.08 32.78
N VAL A 839 -2.88 -18.99 33.21
CA VAL A 839 -2.22 -20.04 33.98
C VAL A 839 -3.29 -20.74 34.79
N ASP A 840 -3.40 -22.06 34.64
CA ASP A 840 -4.34 -22.83 35.45
C ASP A 840 -4.05 -22.48 36.91
N SER A 841 -4.99 -21.80 37.57
CA SER A 841 -4.81 -21.26 38.92
C SER A 841 -4.58 -22.36 39.97
N ARG A 842 -4.59 -23.62 39.54
CA ARG A 842 -4.35 -24.84 40.31
C ARG A 842 -2.91 -25.35 40.20
N ASP A 843 -2.06 -24.75 39.35
CA ASP A 843 -0.64 -25.10 39.25
C ASP A 843 0.24 -24.08 40.02
N PRO A 844 0.62 -24.40 41.28
CA PRO A 844 1.42 -23.51 42.10
C PRO A 844 2.84 -23.28 41.55
N GLU A 845 3.40 -24.18 40.72
CA GLU A 845 4.69 -23.94 40.07
C GLU A 845 4.57 -22.89 38.96
N ALA A 846 3.51 -22.95 38.16
CA ALA A 846 3.29 -21.96 37.10
C ALA A 846 3.05 -20.56 37.69
N LEU A 847 2.34 -20.46 38.82
CA LEU A 847 2.15 -19.22 39.57
C LEU A 847 3.47 -18.70 40.19
N LEU A 848 4.29 -19.58 40.76
CA LEU A 848 5.61 -19.22 41.31
C LEU A 848 6.52 -18.68 40.20
N ARG A 849 6.58 -19.35 39.04
CA ARG A 849 7.38 -18.88 37.89
C ARG A 849 6.92 -17.50 37.38
N VAL A 850 5.61 -17.20 37.42
CA VAL A 850 5.09 -15.86 37.07
C VAL A 850 5.49 -14.81 38.12
N ALA A 851 5.46 -15.15 39.41
CA ALA A 851 5.87 -14.27 40.49
C ALA A 851 7.37 -13.94 40.47
N GLU A 852 8.23 -14.97 40.29
CA GLU A 852 9.67 -14.82 40.12
C GLU A 852 10.03 -13.92 38.93
N ARG A 853 9.33 -14.10 37.81
CA ARG A 853 9.49 -13.28 36.60
C ARG A 853 9.09 -11.82 36.80
N ARG A 854 8.05 -11.53 37.58
CA ARG A 854 7.66 -10.15 37.93
C ARG A 854 8.65 -9.47 38.86
N ALA A 855 9.27 -10.24 39.75
CA ALA A 855 10.25 -9.73 40.71
C ALA A 855 11.68 -9.65 40.15
N GLY A 856 11.97 -10.37 39.04
CA GLY A 856 13.32 -10.45 38.46
C GLY A 856 14.31 -11.24 39.33
N LEU A 857 13.80 -12.11 40.21
CA LEU A 857 14.58 -12.91 41.16
C LEU A 857 14.17 -14.38 41.03
N ARG A 858 15.13 -15.31 41.19
CA ARG A 858 14.85 -16.76 41.32
C ARG A 858 15.02 -17.16 42.78
N LEU A 859 14.00 -17.76 43.36
CA LEU A 859 14.07 -18.37 44.69
C LEU A 859 14.66 -19.78 44.51
N ARG A 860 15.72 -20.10 45.26
CA ARG A 860 16.33 -21.44 45.28
C ARG A 860 16.21 -22.01 46.70
N GLY A 861 15.77 -23.26 46.80
CA GLY A 861 15.74 -24.01 48.07
C GLY A 861 14.42 -23.94 48.86
N LEU A 862 13.31 -23.55 48.24
CA LEU A 862 11.98 -23.62 48.84
C LEU A 862 11.18 -24.74 48.17
N GLU A 863 10.65 -25.66 48.97
CA GLU A 863 9.80 -26.77 48.53
C GLU A 863 8.33 -26.39 48.79
N LEU A 864 7.49 -26.45 47.76
CA LEU A 864 6.06 -26.13 47.87
C LEU A 864 5.33 -27.34 48.47
N VAL A 865 5.00 -27.28 49.75
CA VAL A 865 4.16 -28.30 50.41
C VAL A 865 2.69 -27.91 50.22
N PRO A 866 1.86 -28.72 49.54
CA PRO A 866 0.43 -28.46 49.44
C PRO A 866 -0.19 -28.61 50.84
N THR A 867 -0.80 -27.55 51.35
CA THR A 867 -1.65 -27.64 52.55
C THR A 867 -2.99 -28.28 52.17
N PRO A 868 -3.49 -29.23 52.98
CA PRO A 868 -4.74 -29.94 52.71
C PRO A 868 -5.97 -29.03 52.67
#